data_AF-A0A2S1XR34-F1
#
_entry.id   AF-A0A2S1XR34-F1
#
_cell.length_a   1.000
_cell.length_b   1.000
_cell.length_c   1.000
_cell.angle_alpha   90.00
_cell.angle_beta   90.00
_cell.angle_gamma   90.00
#
_symmetry.space_group_name_H-M   'P 1'
#
loop_
_entity.id
_entity.type
_entity.pdbx_description
1 polymer ?
#
loop_
_entity_poly.entity_id
_entity_poly.type
_entity_poly.pdbx_seq_one_letter_code
_entity_poly.pdbx_strand_id
1 'polypeptide(L)'
;MAGVALALCAAPDPTGGYRPAQAGLVIHAPDGRPVVPPGFDRAEQNLLLATDADARAVQLTEEDARHYRRIFALQERGEWEGADWEIRLLHDRRLMGHVLRQRYLHPDRKASYDELAGWLQRYGDLPGAERIHALAQRRAPAGQQRALKPPRGGDGERLTGSLERLGGLRPEPLPESISDEDQSDPDKSAEAAEDKGEDKGKITVAPRSRTASRTSHAAPSRVTDLLRAGKPGAALALLNQDDFGRSLDPVQYDQARARIAASLYYSGDVTQALSLASASAARSGPAVIEAHWIAGLAAWRLKQYDRAARHFTNLAEAGPQSPWLASAAGFWAARAHARRGREEQARIHLAAAARYPHTFYGLLAHRKLGGSGDLNWRTPELTGEHLKALSALPGGTRAIALIQAGQREAAELELRRIHPRGDALAEQALVALADRAGLPGLALQVGNAVAGPDGAPYTAALYPVPHWKPRDGFAVDRALVFAVMRQESRFDPKLVSSAGATGLMQIMPATAQHVQERNADIGEADAARAGLFDPSTNMELGQRYMAELLNSQDIGNNLFLLAAAYNAGPGTLARWRRELSDIGNDPLLFIESLPYAETRNYVEKVVANFWIYRLRLGQEIESLDAVAAGGWPVYMPVDVFPAARSTQVAQHGEAP
;
A
#
# COMPACT_ATOMS: atom_id res chain seq x y z
N MET A 1 0.16 -61.73 12.36
CA MET A 1 -1.23 -61.96 12.83
C MET A 1 -1.78 -60.63 13.32
N ALA A 2 -2.78 -59.99 12.71
CA ALA A 2 -3.39 -60.15 11.38
C ALA A 2 -4.06 -58.80 11.02
N GLY A 3 -4.07 -58.31 9.79
CA GLY A 3 -3.35 -58.72 8.58
C GLY A 3 -3.33 -57.56 7.58
N VAL A 4 -2.19 -57.33 6.92
CA VAL A 4 -2.06 -56.32 5.86
C VAL A 4 -2.57 -56.91 4.55
N ALA A 5 -3.45 -56.19 3.86
CA ALA A 5 -3.88 -56.52 2.51
C ALA A 5 -3.47 -55.39 1.54
N LEU A 6 -2.27 -55.49 0.95
CA LEU A 6 -2.01 -54.84 -0.32
C LEU A 6 -2.73 -55.62 -1.42
N ALA A 7 -3.47 -54.92 -2.28
CA ALA A 7 -3.95 -55.45 -3.54
C ALA A 7 -3.54 -54.51 -4.67
N LEU A 8 -2.42 -54.84 -5.32
CA LEU A 8 -2.05 -54.31 -6.63
C LEU A 8 -2.65 -55.24 -7.70
N CYS A 9 -3.53 -54.71 -8.54
CA CYS A 9 -3.89 -55.29 -9.84
C CYS A 9 -3.92 -54.17 -10.88
N ALA A 10 -3.32 -54.41 -12.04
CA ALA A 10 -3.20 -53.46 -13.13
C ALA A 10 -3.96 -53.94 -14.38
N ALA A 11 -4.56 -53.01 -15.12
CA ALA A 11 -4.81 -53.08 -16.57
C ALA A 11 -5.30 -51.69 -17.08
N PRO A 12 -5.05 -51.33 -18.35
CA PRO A 12 -5.38 -50.00 -18.90
C PRO A 12 -6.75 -49.95 -19.60
N ASP A 13 -7.34 -48.75 -19.71
CA ASP A 13 -8.43 -48.44 -20.66
C ASP A 13 -8.02 -47.25 -21.55
N PRO A 14 -7.93 -47.41 -22.89
CA PRO A 14 -7.50 -46.38 -23.82
C PRO A 14 -8.69 -45.65 -24.48
N THR A 15 -9.49 -44.88 -23.74
CA THR A 15 -10.45 -43.93 -24.34
C THR A 15 -10.45 -42.57 -23.64
N GLY A 16 -10.29 -41.50 -24.43
CA GLY A 16 -10.22 -40.13 -23.92
C GLY A 16 -11.59 -39.60 -23.48
N GLY A 17 -11.64 -39.00 -22.28
CA GLY A 17 -12.85 -38.34 -21.78
C GLY A 17 -12.63 -37.63 -20.45
N TYR A 18 -12.48 -36.30 -20.48
CA TYR A 18 -12.39 -35.48 -19.28
C TYR A 18 -13.71 -35.55 -18.48
N ARG A 19 -13.65 -35.96 -17.20
CA ARG A 19 -14.78 -35.90 -16.26
C ARG A 19 -14.37 -35.24 -14.94
N PRO A 20 -14.83 -34.02 -14.65
CA PRO A 20 -14.77 -33.47 -13.30
C PRO A 20 -16.00 -33.94 -12.51
N ALA A 21 -15.89 -35.06 -11.80
CA ALA A 21 -16.90 -35.52 -10.86
C ALA A 21 -16.30 -36.48 -9.81
N GLN A 22 -15.48 -35.96 -8.89
CA GLN A 22 -15.20 -36.67 -7.65
C GLN A 22 -16.33 -36.40 -6.66
N ALA A 23 -17.34 -37.28 -6.67
CA ALA A 23 -18.21 -37.42 -5.52
C ALA A 23 -17.37 -37.97 -4.36
N GLY A 24 -17.12 -37.14 -3.35
CA GLY A 24 -16.30 -37.51 -2.20
C GLY A 24 -16.92 -38.67 -1.42
N LEU A 25 -16.22 -39.80 -1.34
CA LEU A 25 -16.58 -40.89 -0.45
C LEU A 25 -16.32 -40.45 0.99
N VAL A 26 -17.38 -40.09 1.73
CA VAL A 26 -17.25 -39.75 3.15
C VAL A 26 -16.91 -41.03 3.92
N ILE A 27 -15.64 -41.17 4.28
CA ILE A 27 -15.19 -42.26 5.15
C ILE A 27 -15.64 -41.90 6.58
N HIS A 28 -16.40 -42.79 7.22
CA HIS A 28 -16.76 -42.66 8.63
C HIS A 28 -15.81 -43.50 9.50
N ALA A 29 -15.45 -42.99 10.69
CA ALA A 29 -14.77 -43.80 11.69
C ALA A 29 -15.77 -44.73 12.42
N PRO A 30 -15.30 -45.68 13.25
CA PRO A 30 -16.18 -46.70 13.86
C PRO A 30 -17.29 -46.18 14.78
N ASP A 31 -17.21 -44.93 15.22
CA ASP A 31 -18.22 -44.20 16.01
C ASP A 31 -19.19 -43.35 15.16
N GLY A 32 -19.11 -43.46 13.83
CA GLY A 32 -19.95 -42.74 12.87
C GLY A 32 -19.47 -41.33 12.51
N ARG A 33 -18.39 -40.81 13.12
CA ARG A 33 -17.87 -39.48 12.77
C ARG A 33 -17.25 -39.46 11.36
N PRO A 34 -17.43 -38.39 10.56
CA PRO A 34 -16.67 -38.22 9.32
C PRO A 34 -15.15 -38.16 9.61
N VAL A 35 -14.34 -38.82 8.77
CA VAL A 35 -12.87 -38.81 8.89
C VAL A 35 -12.32 -37.52 8.26
N VAL A 36 -11.98 -36.55 9.11
CA VAL A 36 -11.22 -35.36 8.70
C VAL A 36 -9.78 -35.76 8.37
N PRO A 37 -9.20 -35.34 7.22
CA PRO A 37 -7.84 -35.72 6.85
C PRO A 37 -6.77 -35.30 7.88
N PRO A 38 -5.77 -36.15 8.18
CA PRO A 38 -4.70 -35.81 9.11
C PRO A 38 -3.79 -34.71 8.55
N GLY A 39 -3.92 -33.51 9.11
CA GLY A 39 -3.15 -32.32 8.74
C GLY A 39 -3.56 -31.07 9.52
N PHE A 40 -4.85 -30.95 9.84
CA PHE A 40 -5.41 -29.81 10.58
C PHE A 40 -4.94 -29.72 12.05
N ASP A 41 -4.78 -30.85 12.76
CA ASP A 41 -4.53 -30.83 14.21
C ASP A 41 -3.06 -30.58 14.62
N ARG A 42 -2.07 -30.62 13.70
CA ARG A 42 -0.64 -30.65 14.08
C ARG A 42 0.10 -29.30 14.07
N ALA A 43 -0.43 -28.26 13.43
CA ALA A 43 0.27 -26.99 13.25
C ALA A 43 -0.15 -25.88 14.25
N GLU A 44 -1.21 -26.10 15.04
CA GLU A 44 -2.01 -25.02 15.63
C GLU A 44 -2.14 -25.16 17.16
N GLN A 45 -1.01 -25.33 17.86
CA GLN A 45 -0.98 -25.63 19.31
C GLN A 45 -1.41 -24.48 20.24
N ASN A 46 -1.82 -23.32 19.71
CA ASN A 46 -2.42 -22.26 20.51
C ASN A 46 -3.46 -21.48 19.70
N LEU A 47 -4.75 -21.70 20.02
CA LEU A 47 -5.89 -21.03 19.40
C LEU A 47 -6.38 -19.81 20.20
N LEU A 48 -5.74 -19.53 21.34
CA LEU A 48 -6.03 -18.38 22.18
C LEU A 48 -5.13 -17.20 21.77
N LEU A 49 -5.71 -16.01 21.79
CA LEU A 49 -5.04 -14.74 21.52
C LEU A 49 -4.34 -14.22 22.79
N ALA A 50 -4.99 -14.41 23.95
CA ALA A 50 -4.43 -14.23 25.29
C ALA A 50 -4.94 -15.32 26.24
N THR A 51 -4.22 -15.60 27.34
CA THR A 51 -4.41 -16.80 28.18
C THR A 51 -4.90 -16.52 29.60
N ASP A 52 -4.97 -15.24 30.00
CA ASP A 52 -5.44 -14.77 31.31
C ASP A 52 -6.96 -14.94 31.51
N ALA A 53 -7.47 -14.58 32.69
CA ALA A 53 -8.86 -14.84 33.06
C ALA A 53 -9.87 -13.99 32.27
N ASP A 54 -9.61 -12.70 32.04
CA ASP A 54 -10.48 -11.83 31.26
C ASP A 54 -10.49 -12.25 29.78
N ALA A 55 -9.33 -12.67 29.25
CA ALA A 55 -9.21 -13.18 27.89
C ALA A 55 -10.10 -14.41 27.67
N ARG A 56 -10.17 -15.33 28.64
CA ARG A 56 -11.01 -16.54 28.57
C ARG A 56 -12.51 -16.25 28.59
N ALA A 57 -12.93 -15.12 29.17
CA ALA A 57 -14.35 -14.76 29.26
C ALA A 57 -14.94 -14.26 27.93
N VAL A 58 -14.10 -13.74 27.02
CA VAL A 58 -14.55 -13.06 25.78
C VAL A 58 -14.25 -13.84 24.50
N GLN A 59 -13.25 -14.71 24.52
CA GLN A 59 -12.84 -15.57 23.42
C GLN A 59 -13.71 -16.82 23.27
N LEU A 60 -13.60 -17.50 22.12
CA LEU A 60 -14.02 -18.88 21.98
C LEU A 60 -13.15 -19.81 22.84
N THR A 61 -13.74 -20.90 23.30
CA THR A 61 -13.00 -22.08 23.76
C THR A 61 -12.13 -22.63 22.62
N GLU A 62 -11.04 -23.33 22.93
CA GLU A 62 -10.26 -23.99 21.87
C GLU A 62 -11.06 -25.04 21.10
N GLU A 63 -12.04 -25.66 21.76
CA GLU A 63 -12.92 -26.65 21.15
C GLU A 63 -13.84 -26.01 20.11
N ASP A 64 -14.58 -24.96 20.47
CA ASP A 64 -15.40 -24.20 19.50
C ASP A 64 -14.54 -23.58 18.39
N ALA A 65 -13.32 -23.10 18.70
CA ALA A 65 -12.39 -22.58 17.70
C ALA A 65 -11.95 -23.66 16.70
N ARG A 66 -11.66 -24.90 17.16
CA ARG A 66 -11.39 -26.06 16.28
C ARG A 66 -12.60 -26.41 15.44
N HIS A 67 -13.79 -26.51 16.04
CA HIS A 67 -15.03 -26.80 15.32
C HIS A 67 -15.29 -25.75 14.24
N TYR A 68 -15.17 -24.46 14.54
CA TYR A 68 -15.32 -23.41 13.54
C TYR A 68 -14.29 -23.49 12.41
N ARG A 69 -13.00 -23.72 12.70
CA ARG A 69 -11.97 -23.94 11.64
C ARG A 69 -12.37 -25.07 10.69
N ARG A 70 -12.82 -26.19 11.25
CA ARG A 70 -13.29 -27.35 10.48
C ARG A 70 -14.54 -27.00 9.66
N ILE A 71 -15.55 -26.35 10.24
CA ILE A 71 -16.77 -25.93 9.55
C ILE A 71 -16.44 -25.06 8.33
N PHE A 72 -15.63 -24.01 8.48
CA PHE A 72 -15.30 -23.12 7.37
C PHE A 72 -14.52 -23.86 6.26
N ALA A 73 -13.56 -24.72 6.62
CA ALA A 73 -12.78 -25.51 5.65
C ALA A 73 -13.61 -26.60 4.95
N LEU A 74 -14.56 -27.23 5.65
CA LEU A 74 -15.49 -28.23 5.09
C LEU A 74 -16.44 -27.57 4.09
N GLN A 75 -17.01 -26.42 4.45
CA GLN A 75 -17.91 -25.67 3.55
C GLN A 75 -17.19 -25.07 2.33
N GLU A 76 -15.90 -24.75 2.44
CA GLU A 76 -15.06 -24.30 1.31
C GLU A 76 -14.80 -25.41 0.28
N ARG A 77 -14.85 -26.69 0.70
CA ARG A 77 -14.74 -27.87 -0.18
C ARG A 77 -16.11 -28.45 -0.57
N GLY A 78 -17.22 -27.83 -0.16
CA GLY A 78 -18.57 -28.35 -0.37
C GLY A 78 -18.93 -29.61 0.45
N GLU A 79 -18.17 -29.94 1.50
CA GLU A 79 -18.40 -31.10 2.38
C GLU A 79 -19.50 -30.80 3.43
N TRP A 80 -20.75 -30.63 2.96
CA TRP A 80 -21.87 -30.12 3.76
C TRP A 80 -22.22 -30.97 4.98
N GLU A 81 -22.26 -32.30 4.85
CA GLU A 81 -22.61 -33.20 5.96
C GLU A 81 -21.58 -33.17 7.09
N GLY A 82 -20.29 -33.07 6.74
CA GLY A 82 -19.21 -32.88 7.70
C GLY A 82 -19.36 -31.53 8.42
N ALA A 83 -19.64 -30.46 7.68
CA ALA A 83 -19.90 -29.15 8.28
C ALA A 83 -21.12 -29.19 9.22
N ASP A 84 -22.20 -29.90 8.86
CA ASP A 84 -23.41 -30.05 9.68
C ASP A 84 -23.22 -31.00 10.89
N TRP A 85 -22.23 -31.89 10.85
CA TRP A 85 -21.76 -32.61 12.03
C TRP A 85 -21.03 -31.66 13.00
N GLU A 86 -20.00 -30.95 12.52
CA GLU A 86 -19.23 -30.01 13.35
C GLU A 86 -20.11 -28.87 13.92
N ILE A 87 -21.10 -28.36 13.15
CA ILE A 87 -22.07 -27.35 13.61
C ILE A 87 -22.94 -27.83 14.79
N ARG A 88 -23.13 -29.15 14.97
CA ARG A 88 -23.86 -29.73 16.12
C ARG A 88 -23.01 -29.81 17.39
N LEU A 89 -21.69 -29.76 17.27
CA LEU A 89 -20.74 -29.81 18.40
C LEU A 89 -20.44 -28.42 18.99
N LEU A 90 -20.79 -27.35 18.29
CA LEU A 90 -20.62 -25.96 18.74
C LEU A 90 -21.46 -25.62 19.98
N HIS A 91 -20.78 -25.23 21.06
CA HIS A 91 -21.37 -24.64 22.26
C HIS A 91 -21.62 -23.15 22.06
N ASP A 92 -20.61 -22.39 21.66
CA ASP A 92 -20.77 -21.00 21.25
C ASP A 92 -21.21 -20.93 19.78
N ARG A 93 -22.31 -20.20 19.51
CA ARG A 93 -22.92 -20.08 18.18
C ARG A 93 -22.76 -18.68 17.55
N ARG A 94 -21.93 -17.80 18.12
CA ARG A 94 -21.81 -16.38 17.71
C ARG A 94 -21.39 -16.17 16.25
N LEU A 95 -20.66 -17.11 15.65
CA LEU A 95 -20.23 -17.02 14.23
C LEU A 95 -21.20 -17.66 13.24
N MET A 96 -22.36 -18.16 13.67
CA MET A 96 -23.31 -18.83 12.75
C MET A 96 -23.77 -17.94 11.60
N GLY A 97 -23.85 -16.62 11.79
CA GLY A 97 -24.11 -15.68 10.69
C GLY A 97 -23.05 -15.73 9.59
N HIS A 98 -21.77 -15.80 9.96
CA HIS A 98 -20.64 -15.92 9.01
C HIS A 98 -20.56 -17.31 8.36
N VAL A 99 -20.79 -18.38 9.13
CA VAL A 99 -20.89 -19.76 8.62
C VAL A 99 -21.98 -19.87 7.55
N LEU A 100 -23.18 -19.34 7.82
CA LEU A 100 -24.28 -19.34 6.86
C LEU A 100 -23.99 -18.41 5.67
N ARG A 101 -23.30 -17.29 5.87
CA ARG A 101 -22.89 -16.38 4.78
C ARG A 101 -21.98 -17.08 3.77
N GLN A 102 -20.96 -17.82 4.24
CA GLN A 102 -20.08 -18.61 3.38
C GLN A 102 -20.90 -19.68 2.63
N ARG A 103 -21.70 -20.47 3.37
CA ARG A 103 -22.59 -21.51 2.82
C ARG A 103 -23.52 -20.98 1.71
N TYR A 104 -24.11 -19.80 1.88
CA TYR A 104 -25.10 -19.25 0.96
C TYR A 104 -24.49 -18.54 -0.26
N LEU A 105 -23.20 -18.19 -0.19
CA LEU A 105 -22.44 -17.60 -1.31
C LEU A 105 -21.55 -18.62 -2.04
N HIS A 106 -21.50 -19.88 -1.59
CA HIS A 106 -20.73 -20.95 -2.24
C HIS A 106 -21.27 -21.25 -3.65
N PRO A 107 -20.40 -21.43 -4.67
CA PRO A 107 -20.84 -21.70 -6.05
C PRO A 107 -21.75 -22.93 -6.16
N ASP A 108 -21.40 -24.02 -5.47
CA ASP A 108 -22.11 -25.30 -5.57
C ASP A 108 -23.39 -25.37 -4.74
N ARG A 109 -23.73 -24.34 -3.94
CA ARG A 109 -24.95 -24.32 -3.12
C ARG A 109 -25.90 -23.20 -3.51
N LYS A 110 -27.05 -23.57 -4.09
CA LYS A 110 -28.11 -22.63 -4.47
C LYS A 110 -29.05 -22.33 -3.30
N ALA A 111 -28.69 -21.37 -2.45
CA ALA A 111 -29.55 -20.90 -1.37
C ALA A 111 -30.91 -20.36 -1.86
N SER A 112 -32.01 -20.66 -1.15
CA SER A 112 -33.35 -20.18 -1.51
C SER A 112 -33.54 -18.68 -1.18
N TYR A 113 -34.60 -18.06 -1.72
CA TYR A 113 -34.97 -16.70 -1.33
C TYR A 113 -35.23 -16.60 0.18
N ASP A 114 -35.98 -17.55 0.75
CA ASP A 114 -36.34 -17.55 2.18
C ASP A 114 -35.12 -17.75 3.10
N GLU A 115 -34.14 -18.57 2.68
CA GLU A 115 -32.87 -18.71 3.40
C GLU A 115 -32.11 -17.37 3.45
N LEU A 116 -32.06 -16.65 2.32
CA LEU A 116 -31.34 -15.37 2.21
C LEU A 116 -32.08 -14.24 2.96
N ALA A 117 -33.41 -14.18 2.85
CA ALA A 117 -34.24 -13.21 3.56
C ALA A 117 -34.21 -13.46 5.09
N GLY A 118 -34.32 -14.72 5.51
CA GLY A 118 -34.21 -15.14 6.91
C GLY A 118 -32.79 -15.03 7.48
N TRP A 119 -31.76 -14.95 6.64
CA TRP A 119 -30.41 -14.54 7.04
C TRP A 119 -30.34 -13.04 7.26
N LEU A 120 -30.81 -12.22 6.30
CA LEU A 120 -30.80 -10.75 6.40
C LEU A 120 -31.61 -10.23 7.60
N GLN A 121 -32.69 -10.92 7.98
CA GLN A 121 -33.47 -10.58 9.17
C GLN A 121 -32.68 -10.74 10.47
N ARG A 122 -31.75 -11.71 10.54
CA ARG A 122 -30.97 -12.08 11.74
C ARG A 122 -29.56 -11.53 11.77
N TYR A 123 -28.96 -11.31 10.59
CA TYR A 123 -27.53 -11.04 10.39
C TYR A 123 -27.28 -9.91 9.38
N GLY A 124 -28.30 -9.12 9.05
CA GLY A 124 -28.20 -8.01 8.10
C GLY A 124 -27.28 -6.87 8.54
N ASP A 125 -26.76 -6.88 9.78
CA ASP A 125 -25.71 -6.01 10.30
C ASP A 125 -24.28 -6.47 9.94
N LEU A 126 -24.10 -7.76 9.61
CA LEU A 126 -22.79 -8.35 9.38
C LEU A 126 -22.13 -7.80 8.10
N PRO A 127 -20.79 -7.69 8.05
CA PRO A 127 -20.09 -7.27 6.85
C PRO A 127 -20.30 -8.24 5.69
N GLY A 128 -20.54 -7.70 4.48
CA GLY A 128 -20.85 -8.48 3.29
C GLY A 128 -22.33 -8.87 3.17
N ALA A 129 -23.21 -8.40 4.07
CA ALA A 129 -24.66 -8.56 3.95
C ALA A 129 -25.22 -7.98 2.64
N GLU A 130 -24.53 -7.02 2.04
CA GLU A 130 -24.83 -6.41 0.75
C GLU A 130 -24.79 -7.45 -0.39
N ARG A 131 -23.87 -8.42 -0.32
CA ARG A 131 -23.80 -9.55 -1.29
C ARG A 131 -24.96 -10.52 -1.13
N ILE A 132 -25.35 -10.82 0.12
CA ILE A 132 -26.53 -11.66 0.42
C ILE A 132 -27.80 -10.95 -0.07
N HIS A 133 -27.94 -9.64 0.20
CA HIS A 133 -29.06 -8.83 -0.25
C HIS A 133 -29.18 -8.78 -1.78
N ALA A 134 -28.08 -8.52 -2.50
CA ALA A 134 -28.08 -8.55 -3.95
C ALA A 134 -28.41 -9.93 -4.53
N LEU A 135 -28.02 -11.02 -3.85
CA LEU A 135 -28.41 -12.39 -4.24
C LEU A 135 -29.89 -12.67 -3.95
N ALA A 136 -30.41 -12.20 -2.82
CA ALA A 136 -31.82 -12.30 -2.44
C ALA A 136 -32.71 -11.57 -3.45
N GLN A 137 -32.36 -10.32 -3.81
CA GLN A 137 -33.07 -9.53 -4.82
C GLN A 137 -33.16 -10.25 -6.17
N ARG A 138 -32.06 -10.87 -6.65
CA ARG A 138 -32.04 -11.64 -7.90
C ARG A 138 -32.86 -12.94 -7.85
N ARG A 139 -33.09 -13.50 -6.66
CA ARG A 139 -33.86 -14.75 -6.44
C ARG A 139 -35.29 -14.49 -5.94
N ALA A 140 -35.66 -13.24 -5.68
CA ALA A 140 -36.93 -12.87 -5.09
C ALA A 140 -38.09 -13.04 -6.08
N PRO A 141 -39.21 -13.67 -5.66
CA PRO A 141 -40.44 -13.70 -6.43
C PRO A 141 -40.95 -12.30 -6.82
N ALA A 142 -41.70 -12.21 -7.91
CA ALA A 142 -42.31 -10.97 -8.37
C ALA A 142 -43.11 -10.29 -7.23
N GLY A 143 -42.86 -8.99 -7.01
CA GLY A 143 -43.47 -8.22 -5.92
C GLY A 143 -42.70 -8.25 -4.59
N GLN A 144 -42.04 -9.36 -4.22
CA GLN A 144 -41.33 -9.48 -2.93
C GLN A 144 -39.99 -8.72 -2.90
N GLN A 145 -39.43 -8.39 -4.06
CA GLN A 145 -38.21 -7.57 -4.21
C GLN A 145 -38.25 -6.24 -3.44
N ARG A 146 -39.44 -5.63 -3.30
CA ARG A 146 -39.63 -4.35 -2.60
C ARG A 146 -39.78 -4.49 -1.07
N ALA A 147 -39.96 -5.71 -0.55
CA ALA A 147 -40.13 -5.99 0.87
C ALA A 147 -38.79 -6.30 1.58
N LEU A 148 -37.73 -6.63 0.81
CA LEU A 148 -36.38 -6.79 1.33
C LEU A 148 -35.88 -5.46 1.88
N LYS A 149 -35.60 -5.42 3.19
CA LYS A 149 -34.91 -4.27 3.81
C LYS A 149 -33.42 -4.33 3.46
N PRO A 150 -32.77 -3.18 3.18
CA PRO A 150 -31.33 -3.15 2.95
C PRO A 150 -30.56 -3.56 4.22
N PRO A 151 -29.27 -3.93 4.10
CA PRO A 151 -28.39 -4.20 5.22
C PRO A 151 -28.37 -3.07 6.26
N ARG A 152 -28.21 -3.45 7.54
CA ARG A 152 -28.18 -2.56 8.70
C ARG A 152 -26.74 -2.24 9.10
N GLY A 153 -26.01 -1.62 8.19
CA GLY A 153 -24.64 -1.17 8.43
C GLY A 153 -24.20 -0.32 7.27
N GLY A 154 -24.16 1.01 7.46
CA GLY A 154 -23.57 1.89 6.46
C GLY A 154 -22.07 1.65 6.41
N ASP A 155 -21.49 1.56 5.21
CA ASP A 155 -20.05 1.60 5.02
C ASP A 155 -19.55 3.02 5.33
N GLY A 156 -19.35 3.29 6.63
CA GLY A 156 -18.79 4.53 7.12
C GLY A 156 -17.33 4.67 6.68
N GLU A 157 -17.07 5.73 5.91
CA GLU A 157 -15.74 6.25 5.56
C GLU A 157 -14.72 5.22 5.03
N ARG A 158 -14.59 5.15 3.69
CA ARG A 158 -13.30 4.75 3.11
C ARG A 158 -12.26 5.80 3.50
N LEU A 159 -11.47 5.53 4.54
CA LEU A 159 -10.37 6.38 4.99
C LEU A 159 -9.27 6.44 3.91
N THR A 160 -9.43 7.35 2.95
CA THR A 160 -8.48 7.68 1.89
C THR A 160 -7.30 8.49 2.43
N GLY A 161 -6.58 7.95 3.40
CA GLY A 161 -5.31 8.51 3.85
C GLY A 161 -4.30 8.53 2.71
N SER A 162 -3.73 9.70 2.39
CA SER A 162 -2.55 9.77 1.53
C SER A 162 -1.35 9.18 2.28
N LEU A 163 -0.59 8.30 1.60
CA LEU A 163 0.68 7.73 2.09
C LEU A 163 1.74 8.81 2.35
N GLU A 164 1.56 10.04 1.88
CA GLU A 164 2.54 11.12 1.98
C GLU A 164 2.85 11.54 3.43
N ARG A 165 1.98 11.19 4.40
CA ARG A 165 2.19 11.43 5.84
C ARG A 165 3.15 10.45 6.53
N LEU A 166 3.74 9.48 5.82
CA LEU A 166 4.55 8.39 6.38
C LEU A 166 5.95 8.75 6.93
N GLY A 167 6.29 10.03 7.06
CA GLY A 167 7.59 10.44 7.59
C GLY A 167 7.69 10.61 9.11
N GLY A 168 6.73 10.06 9.88
CA GLY A 168 6.82 10.01 11.34
C GLY A 168 6.52 11.33 12.09
N LEU A 169 6.11 12.39 11.40
CA LEU A 169 5.61 13.62 12.05
C LEU A 169 4.09 13.68 11.99
N ARG A 170 3.45 13.78 13.16
CA ARG A 170 2.24 14.59 13.27
C ARG A 170 2.67 16.05 13.08
N PRO A 171 2.02 16.87 12.22
CA PRO A 171 2.05 18.30 12.45
C PRO A 171 1.42 18.57 13.82
N GLU A 172 1.99 19.50 14.59
CA GLU A 172 1.29 20.12 15.72
C GLU A 172 -0.13 20.53 15.29
N PRO A 173 -1.16 20.40 16.14
CA PRO A 173 -2.46 20.94 15.82
C PRO A 173 -2.30 22.44 15.57
N LEU A 174 -2.61 22.87 14.34
CA LEU A 174 -2.78 24.30 14.09
C LEU A 174 -3.84 24.81 15.08
N PRO A 175 -3.59 25.93 15.80
CA PRO A 175 -4.60 26.51 16.66
C PRO A 175 -5.85 26.78 15.83
N GLU A 176 -7.01 26.47 16.39
CA GLU A 176 -8.29 26.40 15.66
C GLU A 176 -8.52 27.66 14.81
N SER A 177 -8.35 27.51 13.49
CA SER A 177 -8.69 28.56 12.54
C SER A 177 -10.22 28.62 12.47
N ILE A 178 -10.77 29.53 13.27
CA ILE A 178 -12.15 30.00 13.35
C ILE A 178 -12.94 29.65 12.08
N SER A 179 -13.98 28.83 12.25
CA SER A 179 -14.92 28.49 11.19
C SER A 179 -15.74 29.72 10.78
N ASP A 180 -15.65 30.10 9.50
CA ASP A 180 -16.65 30.94 8.86
C ASP A 180 -17.99 30.18 8.78
N GLU A 181 -18.95 30.54 9.64
CA GLU A 181 -20.42 30.53 9.42
C GLU A 181 -21.13 30.81 10.75
N ASP A 182 -21.61 32.05 10.97
CA ASP A 182 -23.03 32.42 10.79
C ASP A 182 -23.24 33.94 11.01
N GLN A 183 -24.26 34.52 10.38
CA GLN A 183 -24.62 35.94 10.49
C GLN A 183 -25.89 36.13 11.33
N SER A 184 -25.77 36.66 12.55
CA SER A 184 -26.90 37.31 13.23
C SER A 184 -26.47 38.41 14.21
N ASP A 185 -26.80 39.65 13.86
CA ASP A 185 -26.85 40.88 14.67
C ASP A 185 -27.73 40.75 15.95
N PRO A 186 -27.80 41.75 16.88
CA PRO A 186 -26.93 42.91 17.11
C PRO A 186 -26.64 43.24 18.61
N ASP A 187 -25.97 44.39 18.81
CA ASP A 187 -26.14 45.35 19.93
C ASP A 187 -25.15 45.34 21.14
N LYS A 188 -24.90 46.58 21.62
CA LYS A 188 -24.17 47.04 22.83
C LYS A 188 -22.63 47.09 22.82
N SER A 189 -21.95 48.09 23.41
CA SER A 189 -22.16 49.56 23.58
C SER A 189 -21.07 50.11 24.52
N ALA A 190 -20.52 51.31 24.26
CA ALA A 190 -19.65 52.09 25.18
C ALA A 190 -18.29 51.43 25.54
N GLU A 191 -17.22 52.04 26.07
CA GLU A 191 -16.69 53.43 26.26
C GLU A 191 -15.21 53.28 26.73
N ALA A 192 -14.28 54.23 26.74
CA ALA A 192 -14.17 55.63 26.28
C ALA A 192 -12.67 55.88 25.86
N ALA A 193 -12.35 56.66 24.82
CA ALA A 193 -12.02 58.10 24.80
C ALA A 193 -10.65 58.53 25.38
N GLU A 194 -9.87 59.22 24.52
CA GLU A 194 -8.86 60.30 24.74
C GLU A 194 -7.75 60.18 23.68
N ASP A 195 -7.36 61.15 22.83
CA ASP A 195 -7.90 62.39 22.21
C ASP A 195 -6.71 63.36 21.99
N LYS A 196 -6.79 64.18 20.92
CA LYS A 196 -5.92 65.31 20.53
C LYS A 196 -4.52 64.97 19.96
N GLY A 197 -4.17 65.37 18.72
CA GLY A 197 -5.00 66.01 17.70
C GLY A 197 -4.21 66.44 16.43
N GLU A 198 -4.90 66.34 15.29
CA GLU A 198 -5.02 67.35 14.19
C GLU A 198 -3.74 67.78 13.39
N ASP A 199 -3.78 68.04 12.07
CA ASP A 199 -4.90 68.27 11.13
C ASP A 199 -4.54 68.01 9.63
N LYS A 200 -5.60 67.93 8.78
CA LYS A 200 -5.73 68.13 7.31
C LYS A 200 -5.24 67.07 6.30
N GLY A 201 -6.21 66.49 5.56
CA GLY A 201 -6.02 66.08 4.16
C GLY A 201 -6.88 64.92 3.62
N LYS A 202 -8.20 65.08 3.45
CA LYS A 202 -9.07 64.03 2.86
C LYS A 202 -8.72 63.68 1.41
N ILE A 203 -8.53 62.39 1.10
CA ILE A 203 -8.99 61.78 -0.16
C ILE A 203 -9.69 60.45 0.15
N THR A 204 -10.95 60.34 -0.27
CA THR A 204 -11.75 59.11 -0.20
C THR A 204 -11.42 58.17 -1.35
N VAL A 205 -11.21 56.88 -1.06
CA VAL A 205 -11.18 55.83 -2.10
C VAL A 205 -12.22 54.76 -1.76
N ALA A 206 -13.24 54.66 -2.60
CA ALA A 206 -14.28 53.63 -2.53
C ALA A 206 -13.71 52.22 -2.78
N PRO A 207 -14.36 51.14 -2.28
CA PRO A 207 -13.92 49.78 -2.53
C PRO A 207 -14.03 49.44 -4.02
N ARG A 208 -12.89 49.48 -4.72
CA ARG A 208 -12.81 48.95 -6.09
C ARG A 208 -12.70 47.43 -6.04
N SER A 209 -13.86 46.79 -6.12
CA SER A 209 -14.02 45.42 -6.60
C SER A 209 -13.33 45.26 -7.96
N ARG A 210 -12.04 44.89 -7.96
CA ARG A 210 -11.43 44.30 -9.15
C ARG A 210 -12.00 42.90 -9.27
N THR A 211 -12.95 42.74 -10.18
CA THR A 211 -13.40 41.43 -10.65
C THR A 211 -12.16 40.62 -11.04
N ALA A 212 -11.81 39.62 -10.23
CA ALA A 212 -10.74 38.69 -10.55
C ALA A 212 -11.19 37.92 -11.80
N SER A 213 -10.72 38.38 -12.96
CA SER A 213 -11.15 37.83 -14.24
C SER A 213 -10.91 36.32 -14.28
N ARG A 214 -11.89 35.58 -14.83
CA ARG A 214 -11.81 34.13 -15.08
C ARG A 214 -10.61 33.73 -15.95
N THR A 215 -9.87 34.70 -16.50
CA THR A 215 -8.59 34.51 -17.21
C THR A 215 -7.39 34.19 -16.30
N SER A 216 -7.37 34.54 -15.00
CA SER A 216 -6.19 34.32 -14.15
C SER A 216 -5.86 32.84 -13.96
N HIS A 217 -6.89 32.01 -13.79
CA HIS A 217 -6.77 30.55 -13.66
C HIS A 217 -6.48 29.86 -15.01
N ALA A 218 -6.70 30.56 -16.14
CA ALA A 218 -6.49 30.03 -17.49
C ALA A 218 -5.08 30.28 -18.04
N ALA A 219 -4.24 31.05 -17.34
CA ALA A 219 -2.85 31.26 -17.75
C ALA A 219 -1.93 30.08 -17.33
N PRO A 220 -1.90 29.61 -16.07
CA PRO A 220 -1.04 28.49 -15.66
C PRO A 220 -1.35 27.15 -16.36
N SER A 221 -2.59 26.93 -16.80
CA SER A 221 -2.97 25.74 -17.57
C SER A 221 -2.28 25.68 -18.93
N ARG A 222 -2.21 26.79 -19.68
CA ARG A 222 -1.59 26.82 -21.02
C ARG A 222 -0.10 26.46 -21.01
N VAL A 223 0.65 26.92 -20.00
CA VAL A 223 2.04 26.48 -19.79
C VAL A 223 2.08 24.98 -19.50
N THR A 224 1.21 24.50 -18.60
CA THR A 224 1.12 23.09 -18.23
C THR A 224 0.78 22.19 -19.43
N ASP A 225 -0.10 22.63 -20.34
CA ASP A 225 -0.48 21.87 -21.54
C ASP A 225 0.64 21.81 -22.59
N LEU A 226 1.41 22.89 -22.76
CA LEU A 226 2.62 22.87 -23.59
C LEU A 226 3.69 21.94 -23.02
N LEU A 227 3.83 21.86 -21.70
CA LEU A 227 4.75 20.92 -21.03
C LEU A 227 4.27 19.46 -21.17
N ARG A 228 2.97 19.18 -21.02
CA ARG A 228 2.37 17.86 -21.32
C ARG A 228 2.59 17.43 -22.76
N ALA A 229 2.58 18.38 -23.70
CA ALA A 229 2.87 18.14 -25.11
C ALA A 229 4.37 18.03 -25.44
N GLY A 230 5.27 18.07 -24.44
CA GLY A 230 6.71 17.96 -24.63
C GLY A 230 7.37 19.20 -25.27
N LYS A 231 6.78 20.40 -25.10
CA LYS A 231 7.23 21.64 -25.76
C LYS A 231 7.73 22.71 -24.77
N PRO A 232 8.78 22.46 -23.96
CA PRO A 232 9.28 23.43 -22.98
C PRO A 232 9.76 24.75 -23.60
N GLY A 233 10.36 24.72 -24.80
CA GLY A 233 10.75 25.94 -25.51
C GLY A 233 9.55 26.82 -25.90
N ALA A 234 8.43 26.22 -26.31
CA ALA A 234 7.20 26.96 -26.60
C ALA A 234 6.54 27.49 -25.31
N ALA A 235 6.60 26.72 -24.22
CA ALA A 235 6.14 27.17 -22.90
C ALA A 235 6.96 28.36 -22.38
N LEU A 236 8.29 28.35 -22.59
CA LEU A 236 9.18 29.47 -22.25
C LEU A 236 8.91 30.70 -23.12
N ALA A 237 8.71 30.50 -24.44
CA ALA A 237 8.34 31.58 -25.35
C ALA A 237 7.01 32.24 -24.96
N LEU A 238 5.99 31.44 -24.59
CA LEU A 238 4.72 31.94 -24.06
C LEU A 238 4.91 32.71 -22.75
N LEU A 239 5.68 32.17 -21.80
CA LEU A 239 5.94 32.81 -20.51
C LEU A 239 6.67 34.16 -20.65
N ASN A 240 7.48 34.32 -21.70
CA ASN A 240 8.22 35.55 -22.01
C ASN A 240 7.42 36.57 -22.84
N GLN A 241 6.19 36.29 -23.27
CA GLN A 241 5.33 37.29 -23.90
C GLN A 241 4.85 38.28 -22.86
N ASP A 242 5.03 39.59 -23.10
CA ASP A 242 4.71 40.64 -22.12
C ASP A 242 3.27 40.55 -21.58
N ASP A 243 2.28 40.42 -22.45
CA ASP A 243 0.86 40.34 -22.07
C ASP A 243 0.54 39.12 -21.19
N PHE A 244 1.27 38.02 -21.38
CA PHE A 244 1.06 36.77 -20.64
C PHE A 244 1.88 36.74 -19.35
N GLY A 245 3.18 36.99 -19.44
CA GLY A 245 4.11 36.99 -18.30
C GLY A 245 3.75 38.03 -17.25
N ARG A 246 3.35 39.25 -17.66
CA ARG A 246 2.91 40.32 -16.73
C ARG A 246 1.50 40.10 -16.15
N SER A 247 0.76 39.11 -16.64
CA SER A 247 -0.57 38.76 -16.09
C SER A 247 -0.49 37.84 -14.86
N LEU A 248 0.67 37.22 -14.64
CA LEU A 248 0.98 36.38 -13.48
C LEU A 248 1.59 37.25 -12.37
N ASP A 249 1.34 36.88 -11.11
CA ASP A 249 2.15 37.43 -10.01
C ASP A 249 3.59 36.85 -10.05
N PRO A 250 4.58 37.46 -9.36
CA PRO A 250 5.97 37.02 -9.42
C PRO A 250 6.19 35.56 -9.00
N VAL A 251 5.42 35.05 -8.02
CA VAL A 251 5.52 33.67 -7.53
C VAL A 251 4.92 32.72 -8.55
N GLN A 252 3.74 33.04 -9.11
CA GLN A 252 3.14 32.26 -10.21
C GLN A 252 4.04 32.19 -11.44
N TYR A 253 4.69 33.31 -11.81
CA TYR A 253 5.67 33.36 -12.89
C TYR A 253 6.85 32.43 -12.60
N ASP A 254 7.42 32.48 -11.39
CA ASP A 254 8.56 31.66 -11.03
C ASP A 254 8.22 30.18 -10.81
N GLN A 255 7.01 29.83 -10.37
CA GLN A 255 6.49 28.46 -10.39
C GLN A 255 6.34 27.93 -11.83
N ALA A 256 5.77 28.72 -12.74
CA ALA A 256 5.66 28.35 -14.15
C ALA A 256 7.05 28.14 -14.77
N ARG A 257 8.02 29.01 -14.46
CA ARG A 257 9.39 28.89 -14.95
C ARG A 257 10.15 27.71 -14.33
N ALA A 258 9.93 27.39 -13.05
CA ALA A 258 10.50 26.22 -12.40
C ALA A 258 9.99 24.91 -13.04
N ARG A 259 8.71 24.84 -13.40
CA ARG A 259 8.13 23.70 -14.16
C ARG A 259 8.72 23.56 -15.57
N ILE A 260 8.96 24.68 -16.25
CA ILE A 260 9.66 24.68 -17.56
C ILE A 260 11.10 24.19 -17.39
N ALA A 261 11.82 24.69 -16.37
CA ALA A 261 13.18 24.24 -16.06
C ALA A 261 13.24 22.74 -15.74
N ALA A 262 12.27 22.21 -14.99
CA ALA A 262 12.14 20.78 -14.74
C ALA A 262 11.99 19.99 -16.05
N SER A 263 11.09 20.42 -16.95
CA SER A 263 10.92 19.77 -18.25
C SER A 263 12.17 19.80 -19.12
N LEU A 264 12.95 20.88 -19.08
CA LEU A 264 14.23 21.00 -19.79
C LEU A 264 15.28 20.04 -19.23
N TYR A 265 15.34 19.90 -17.90
CA TYR A 265 16.24 18.94 -17.23
C TYR A 265 15.97 17.50 -17.68
N TYR A 266 14.71 17.07 -17.65
CA TYR A 266 14.31 15.72 -18.06
C TYR A 266 14.41 15.49 -19.59
N SER A 267 14.38 16.54 -20.41
CA SER A 267 14.66 16.45 -21.86
C SER A 267 16.14 16.61 -22.22
N GLY A 268 17.05 16.74 -21.23
CA GLY A 268 18.49 16.80 -21.43
C GLY A 268 19.12 18.19 -21.61
N ASP A 269 18.33 19.28 -21.64
CA ASP A 269 18.88 20.65 -21.62
C ASP A 269 19.17 21.09 -20.17
N VAL A 270 20.18 20.46 -19.59
CA VAL A 270 20.60 20.65 -18.20
C VAL A 270 21.12 22.09 -17.97
N THR A 271 21.72 22.70 -18.98
CA THR A 271 22.29 24.05 -18.89
C THR A 271 21.21 25.12 -18.83
N GLN A 272 20.19 25.05 -19.70
CA GLN A 272 19.06 25.98 -19.65
C GLN A 272 18.21 25.73 -18.40
N ALA A 273 18.01 24.46 -18.01
CA ALA A 273 17.34 24.10 -16.77
C ALA A 273 18.01 24.73 -15.54
N LEU A 274 19.34 24.60 -15.40
CA LEU A 274 20.09 25.21 -14.30
C LEU A 274 19.90 26.73 -14.27
N SER A 275 20.01 27.40 -15.43
CA SER A 275 19.87 28.85 -15.52
C SER A 275 18.48 29.34 -15.04
N LEU A 276 17.42 28.74 -15.59
CA LEU A 276 16.04 29.13 -15.28
C LEU A 276 15.66 28.81 -13.83
N ALA A 277 15.99 27.60 -13.34
CA ALA A 277 15.70 27.18 -11.97
C ALA A 277 16.48 28.01 -10.94
N SER A 278 17.77 28.26 -11.16
CA SER A 278 18.60 29.08 -10.26
C SER A 278 18.05 30.50 -10.13
N ALA A 279 17.61 31.10 -11.24
CA ALA A 279 17.04 32.43 -11.24
C ALA A 279 15.66 32.48 -10.54
N SER A 280 14.90 31.38 -10.50
CA SER A 280 13.61 31.32 -9.80
C SER A 280 13.79 31.12 -8.31
N ALA A 281 14.70 30.22 -7.93
CA ALA A 281 15.18 30.05 -6.56
C ALA A 281 15.71 31.38 -5.97
N ALA A 282 16.46 32.17 -6.75
CA ALA A 282 17.01 33.44 -6.30
C ALA A 282 15.96 34.55 -6.03
N ARG A 283 14.78 34.51 -6.66
CA ARG A 283 13.74 35.53 -6.50
C ARG A 283 12.59 35.12 -5.59
N SER A 284 12.24 33.84 -5.61
CA SER A 284 11.04 33.32 -4.94
C SER A 284 11.30 31.97 -4.24
N GLY A 285 12.56 31.64 -3.94
CA GLY A 285 12.97 30.37 -3.32
C GLY A 285 12.10 29.90 -2.14
N PRO A 286 11.74 30.75 -1.15
CA PRO A 286 10.86 30.34 -0.04
C PRO A 286 9.44 29.91 -0.47
N ALA A 287 8.95 30.38 -1.62
CA ALA A 287 7.62 30.09 -2.14
C ALA A 287 7.63 29.13 -3.37
N VAL A 288 8.82 28.81 -3.89
CA VAL A 288 9.05 27.99 -5.09
C VAL A 288 10.20 27.02 -4.81
N ILE A 289 10.02 26.20 -3.78
CA ILE A 289 11.02 25.25 -3.27
C ILE A 289 11.46 24.24 -4.35
N GLU A 290 10.59 23.90 -5.31
CA GLU A 290 10.90 23.02 -6.43
C GLU A 290 11.99 23.59 -7.36
N ALA A 291 12.17 24.92 -7.40
CA ALA A 291 13.24 25.54 -8.18
C ALA A 291 14.63 25.20 -7.60
N HIS A 292 14.75 25.09 -6.27
CA HIS A 292 15.98 24.65 -5.64
C HIS A 292 16.31 23.20 -5.97
N TRP A 293 15.31 22.31 -6.00
CA TRP A 293 15.51 20.90 -6.35
C TRP A 293 16.10 20.72 -7.75
N ILE A 294 15.45 21.33 -8.76
CA ILE A 294 15.90 21.23 -10.16
C ILE A 294 17.25 21.93 -10.37
N ALA A 295 17.47 23.10 -9.76
CA ALA A 295 18.76 23.78 -9.82
C ALA A 295 19.89 22.94 -9.17
N GLY A 296 19.60 22.26 -8.06
CA GLY A 296 20.52 21.35 -7.39
C GLY A 296 20.93 20.16 -8.26
N LEU A 297 19.95 19.45 -8.82
CA LEU A 297 20.18 18.30 -9.71
C LEU A 297 20.90 18.70 -11.01
N ALA A 298 20.50 19.81 -11.62
CA ALA A 298 21.16 20.32 -12.83
C ALA A 298 22.60 20.75 -12.56
N ALA A 299 22.87 21.43 -11.43
CA ALA A 299 24.22 21.77 -11.00
C ALA A 299 25.06 20.52 -10.71
N TRP A 300 24.49 19.47 -10.10
CA TRP A 300 25.18 18.21 -9.84
C TRP A 300 25.58 17.48 -11.14
N ARG A 301 24.65 17.33 -12.10
CA ARG A 301 24.90 16.70 -13.40
C ARG A 301 25.96 17.48 -14.22
N LEU A 302 25.98 18.81 -14.09
CA LEU A 302 27.02 19.69 -14.66
C LEU A 302 28.31 19.76 -13.82
N LYS A 303 28.46 18.95 -12.76
CA LYS A 303 29.62 18.88 -11.85
C LYS A 303 29.92 20.21 -11.10
N GLN A 304 28.95 21.12 -11.03
CA GLN A 304 29.01 22.39 -10.31
C GLN A 304 28.63 22.19 -8.85
N TYR A 305 29.35 21.31 -8.14
CA TYR A 305 28.96 20.82 -6.80
C TYR A 305 28.80 21.94 -5.75
N ASP A 306 29.55 23.04 -5.84
CA ASP A 306 29.34 24.22 -4.96
C ASP A 306 27.99 24.92 -5.19
N ARG A 307 27.48 24.92 -6.43
CA ARG A 307 26.12 25.41 -6.70
C ARG A 307 25.07 24.41 -6.22
N ALA A 308 25.28 23.12 -6.48
CA ALA A 308 24.40 22.05 -6.02
C ALA A 308 24.24 22.08 -4.50
N ALA A 309 25.34 22.18 -3.75
CA ALA A 309 25.34 22.25 -2.29
C ALA A 309 24.49 23.41 -1.77
N ARG A 310 24.63 24.63 -2.33
CA ARG A 310 23.81 25.78 -1.95
C ARG A 310 22.33 25.54 -2.25
N HIS A 311 21.98 25.04 -3.44
CA HIS A 311 20.57 24.82 -3.77
C HIS A 311 19.91 23.77 -2.86
N PHE A 312 20.56 22.64 -2.59
CA PHE A 312 20.04 21.61 -1.69
C PHE A 312 20.05 22.03 -0.21
N THR A 313 21.05 22.79 0.24
CA THR A 313 21.10 23.36 1.61
C THR A 313 19.90 24.28 1.83
N ASN A 314 19.68 25.25 0.95
CA ASN A 314 18.53 26.16 1.03
C ASN A 314 17.18 25.41 0.98
N LEU A 315 17.08 24.32 0.22
CA LEU A 315 15.86 23.48 0.19
C LEU A 315 15.64 22.74 1.51
N ALA A 316 16.70 22.24 2.16
CA ALA A 316 16.60 21.60 3.46
C ALA A 316 16.25 22.61 4.56
N GLU A 317 16.85 23.81 4.53
CA GLU A 317 16.60 24.91 5.47
C GLU A 317 15.20 25.52 5.31
N ALA A 318 14.60 25.45 4.11
CA ALA A 318 13.21 25.87 3.88
C ALA A 318 12.15 24.98 4.59
N GLY A 319 12.56 23.86 5.20
CA GLY A 319 11.68 23.00 6.00
C GLY A 319 10.48 22.44 5.22
N PRO A 320 10.69 21.74 4.08
CA PRO A 320 9.59 21.26 3.24
C PRO A 320 8.69 20.28 4.01
N GLN A 321 7.38 20.52 3.92
CA GLN A 321 6.36 19.76 4.66
C GLN A 321 6.29 18.27 4.28
N SER A 322 6.83 17.88 3.13
CA SER A 322 6.98 16.48 2.73
C SER A 322 8.26 15.88 3.34
N PRO A 323 8.17 14.87 4.21
CA PRO A 323 9.33 14.21 4.79
C PRO A 323 10.25 13.56 3.75
N TRP A 324 9.66 13.08 2.65
CA TRP A 324 10.42 12.56 1.51
C TRP A 324 11.30 13.65 0.90
N LEU A 325 10.74 14.83 0.63
CA LEU A 325 11.51 15.96 0.10
C LEU A 325 12.52 16.51 1.12
N ALA A 326 12.19 16.55 2.41
CA ALA A 326 13.10 16.98 3.47
C ALA A 326 14.33 16.07 3.58
N SER A 327 14.11 14.76 3.61
CA SER A 327 15.19 13.76 3.64
C SER A 327 16.04 13.80 2.36
N ALA A 328 15.41 13.96 1.19
CA ALA A 328 16.08 14.08 -0.09
C ALA A 328 16.97 15.33 -0.15
N ALA A 329 16.44 16.50 0.25
CA ALA A 329 17.17 17.75 0.30
C ALA A 329 18.40 17.68 1.22
N GLY A 330 18.24 17.15 2.44
CA GLY A 330 19.36 16.91 3.36
C GLY A 330 20.40 15.95 2.77
N PHE A 331 19.98 14.80 2.25
CA PHE A 331 20.93 13.82 1.71
C PHE A 331 21.69 14.34 0.48
N TRP A 332 21.03 15.04 -0.44
CA TRP A 332 21.68 15.63 -1.60
C TRP A 332 22.57 16.83 -1.26
N ALA A 333 22.20 17.65 -0.25
CA ALA A 333 23.09 18.66 0.31
C ALA A 333 24.36 18.02 0.88
N ALA A 334 24.21 16.93 1.65
CA ALA A 334 25.34 16.19 2.18
C ALA A 334 26.26 15.61 1.09
N ARG A 335 25.70 14.97 0.06
CA ARG A 335 26.47 14.48 -1.10
C ARG A 335 27.28 15.61 -1.76
N ALA A 336 26.68 16.79 -1.92
CA ALA A 336 27.32 17.94 -2.57
C ALA A 336 28.42 18.57 -1.72
N HIS A 337 28.27 18.64 -0.40
CA HIS A 337 29.32 19.07 0.53
C HIS A 337 30.47 18.06 0.61
N ALA A 338 30.18 16.75 0.68
CA ALA A 338 31.20 15.69 0.68
C ALA A 338 32.05 15.70 -0.61
N ARG A 339 31.44 15.94 -1.78
CA ARG A 339 32.17 16.15 -3.06
C ARG A 339 33.14 17.35 -3.05
N ARG A 340 33.11 18.19 -2.01
CA ARG A 340 34.01 19.34 -1.80
C ARG A 340 34.86 19.20 -0.53
N GLY A 341 34.91 18.02 0.09
CA GLY A 341 35.67 17.76 1.32
C GLY A 341 35.10 18.46 2.56
N ARG A 342 33.84 18.89 2.52
CA ARG A 342 33.15 19.57 3.63
C ARG A 342 32.43 18.54 4.52
N GLU A 343 33.21 17.68 5.15
CA GLU A 343 32.70 16.52 5.88
C GLU A 343 31.75 16.90 7.03
N GLU A 344 32.03 17.98 7.77
CA GLU A 344 31.15 18.39 8.87
C GLU A 344 29.79 18.91 8.38
N GLN A 345 29.76 19.72 7.31
CA GLN A 345 28.50 20.12 6.67
C GLN A 345 27.77 18.90 6.10
N ALA A 346 28.49 17.94 5.52
CA ALA A 346 27.89 16.69 5.06
C ALA A 346 27.26 15.90 6.21
N ARG A 347 27.95 15.78 7.35
CA ARG A 347 27.47 15.08 8.55
C ARG A 347 26.22 15.74 9.14
N ILE A 348 26.17 17.07 9.21
CA ILE A 348 24.98 17.84 9.66
C ILE A 348 23.77 17.55 8.76
N HIS A 349 23.96 17.61 7.44
CA HIS A 349 22.88 17.36 6.49
C HIS A 349 22.43 15.89 6.42
N LEU A 350 23.34 14.92 6.62
CA LEU A 350 22.98 13.51 6.83
C LEU A 350 22.15 13.35 8.11
N ALA A 351 22.55 13.96 9.21
CA ALA A 351 21.81 13.89 10.47
C ALA A 351 20.40 14.47 10.34
N ALA A 352 20.23 15.56 9.58
CA ALA A 352 18.92 16.12 9.24
C ALA A 352 18.05 15.15 8.42
N ALA A 353 18.63 14.50 7.39
CA ALA A 353 17.91 13.53 6.55
C ALA A 353 17.53 12.25 7.33
N ALA A 354 18.40 11.78 8.22
CA ALA A 354 18.17 10.61 9.06
C ALA A 354 16.98 10.75 10.02
N ARG A 355 16.50 11.98 10.32
CA ARG A 355 15.28 12.19 11.14
C ARG A 355 14.01 11.59 10.53
N TYR A 356 14.06 11.13 9.28
CA TYR A 356 12.94 10.54 8.54
C TYR A 356 13.22 9.06 8.18
N PRO A 357 13.30 8.14 9.17
CA PRO A 357 13.81 6.77 8.98
C PRO A 357 12.96 5.86 8.07
N HIS A 358 11.75 6.28 7.69
CA HIS A 358 10.86 5.56 6.77
C HIS A 358 10.95 6.04 5.31
N THR A 359 11.85 6.97 5.00
CA THR A 359 12.07 7.51 3.64
C THR A 359 13.31 6.91 2.99
N PHE A 360 13.34 6.86 1.67
CA PHE A 360 14.47 6.33 0.90
C PHE A 360 15.81 7.00 1.26
N TYR A 361 15.84 8.33 1.27
CA TYR A 361 17.04 9.09 1.63
C TYR A 361 17.33 9.13 3.13
N GLY A 362 16.32 8.98 4.00
CA GLY A 362 16.53 8.84 5.44
C GLY A 362 17.20 7.53 5.83
N LEU A 363 16.83 6.41 5.20
CA LEU A 363 17.52 5.11 5.35
C LEU A 363 18.99 5.20 4.91
N LEU A 364 19.25 5.79 3.74
CA LEU A 364 20.61 6.01 3.23
C LEU A 364 21.43 6.93 4.14
N ALA A 365 20.79 7.96 4.72
CA ALA A 365 21.44 8.85 5.67
C ALA A 365 21.80 8.16 6.98
N HIS A 366 20.88 7.39 7.56
CA HIS A 366 21.15 6.54 8.73
C HIS A 366 22.32 5.60 8.49
N ARG A 367 22.34 4.91 7.33
CA ARG A 367 23.40 3.96 7.01
C ARG A 367 24.75 4.64 6.80
N LYS A 368 24.79 5.80 6.15
CA LYS A 368 26.00 6.62 6.01
C LYS A 368 26.55 7.15 7.34
N LEU A 369 25.71 7.33 8.35
CA LEU A 369 26.13 7.73 9.71
C LEU A 369 26.61 6.54 10.56
N GLY A 370 26.70 5.34 10.00
CA GLY A 370 27.11 4.12 10.72
C GLY A 370 25.99 3.46 11.52
N GLY A 371 24.74 3.91 11.37
CA GLY A 371 23.58 3.27 11.99
C GLY A 371 23.27 1.90 11.39
N SER A 372 22.71 1.02 12.21
CA SER A 372 22.10 -0.26 11.80
C SER A 372 20.72 -0.08 11.14
N GLY A 373 20.05 1.05 11.39
CA GLY A 373 18.68 1.28 10.93
C GLY A 373 17.61 0.68 11.86
N ASP A 374 17.90 0.58 13.16
CA ASP A 374 16.99 0.01 14.17
C ASP A 374 15.64 0.75 14.19
N LEU A 375 14.60 0.08 13.69
CA LEU A 375 13.22 0.53 13.77
C LEU A 375 12.52 -0.15 14.95
N ASN A 376 11.66 0.60 15.66
CA ASN A 376 10.90 0.05 16.77
C ASN A 376 9.73 -0.82 16.27
N TRP A 377 9.92 -2.14 16.28
CA TRP A 377 8.93 -3.13 15.87
C TRP A 377 7.94 -3.53 16.97
N ARG A 378 8.02 -2.96 18.18
CA ARG A 378 7.15 -3.36 19.30
C ARG A 378 5.70 -2.98 19.03
N THR A 379 4.81 -3.95 19.17
CA THR A 379 3.35 -3.78 19.22
C THR A 379 2.85 -3.84 20.66
N PRO A 380 1.62 -3.38 20.95
CA PRO A 380 1.02 -3.55 22.28
C PRO A 380 0.89 -5.02 22.65
N GLU A 381 1.10 -5.35 23.92
CA GLU A 381 0.84 -6.70 24.42
C GLU A 381 -0.67 -6.94 24.49
N LEU A 382 -1.15 -7.97 23.80
CA LEU A 382 -2.56 -8.31 23.78
C LEU A 382 -2.94 -9.08 25.05
N THR A 383 -3.60 -8.39 25.98
CA THR A 383 -4.12 -8.97 27.24
C THR A 383 -5.63 -9.17 27.20
N GLY A 384 -6.19 -9.86 28.19
CA GLY A 384 -7.64 -9.97 28.37
C GLY A 384 -8.36 -8.65 28.55
N GLU A 385 -7.76 -7.63 29.18
CA GLU A 385 -8.35 -6.29 29.29
C GLU A 385 -8.52 -5.64 27.91
N HIS A 386 -7.52 -5.75 27.04
CA HIS A 386 -7.60 -5.30 25.64
C HIS A 386 -8.72 -6.03 24.87
N LEU A 387 -8.80 -7.35 25.00
CA LEU A 387 -9.85 -8.15 24.37
C LEU A 387 -11.23 -7.81 24.92
N LYS A 388 -11.34 -7.51 26.22
CA LYS A 388 -12.58 -7.14 26.92
C LYS A 388 -13.08 -5.77 26.48
N ALA A 389 -12.21 -4.77 26.42
CA ALA A 389 -12.51 -3.44 25.87
C ALA A 389 -13.04 -3.56 24.43
N LEU A 390 -12.31 -4.27 23.56
CA LEU A 390 -12.75 -4.51 22.18
C LEU A 390 -14.07 -5.29 22.11
N SER A 391 -14.29 -6.28 22.98
CA SER A 391 -15.51 -7.10 22.99
C SER A 391 -16.78 -6.32 23.35
N ALA A 392 -16.65 -5.20 24.07
CA ALA A 392 -17.77 -4.32 24.40
C ALA A 392 -18.28 -3.53 23.17
N LEU A 393 -17.48 -3.46 22.10
CA LEU A 393 -17.83 -2.73 20.88
C LEU A 393 -18.58 -3.64 19.88
N PRO A 394 -19.53 -3.09 19.09
CA PRO A 394 -20.26 -3.86 18.08
C PRO A 394 -19.32 -4.60 17.11
N GLY A 395 -19.49 -5.92 17.02
CA GLY A 395 -18.65 -6.79 16.17
C GLY A 395 -17.36 -7.29 16.83
N GLY A 396 -16.88 -6.70 17.94
CA GLY A 396 -15.62 -7.08 18.58
C GLY A 396 -15.56 -8.55 19.02
N THR A 397 -16.60 -9.04 19.69
CA THR A 397 -16.75 -10.47 20.06
C THR A 397 -16.73 -11.43 18.87
N ARG A 398 -17.20 -10.98 17.70
CA ARG A 398 -17.21 -11.76 16.46
C ARG A 398 -15.84 -11.71 15.79
N ALA A 399 -15.21 -10.53 15.72
CA ALA A 399 -13.86 -10.36 15.19
C ALA A 399 -12.82 -11.23 15.90
N ILE A 400 -12.81 -11.19 17.23
CA ILE A 400 -11.95 -12.04 18.09
C ILE A 400 -12.16 -13.52 17.72
N ALA A 401 -13.41 -13.97 17.72
CA ALA A 401 -13.77 -15.34 17.39
C ALA A 401 -13.44 -15.74 15.94
N LEU A 402 -13.54 -14.83 14.97
CA LEU A 402 -13.16 -15.09 13.57
C LEU A 402 -11.65 -15.25 13.39
N ILE A 403 -10.82 -14.49 14.11
CA ILE A 403 -9.37 -14.70 14.16
C ILE A 403 -9.08 -16.09 14.75
N GLN A 404 -9.73 -16.45 15.85
CA GLN A 404 -9.60 -17.78 16.44
C GLN A 404 -10.09 -18.88 15.49
N ALA A 405 -11.12 -18.64 14.67
CA ALA A 405 -11.61 -19.55 13.63
C ALA A 405 -10.77 -19.51 12.32
N GLY A 406 -9.66 -18.76 12.27
CA GLY A 406 -8.80 -18.64 11.08
C GLY A 406 -9.38 -17.80 9.94
N GLN A 407 -10.58 -17.22 10.10
CA GLN A 407 -11.31 -16.46 9.09
C GLN A 407 -10.87 -14.99 9.05
N ARG A 408 -9.62 -14.77 8.63
CA ARG A 408 -8.93 -13.47 8.71
C ARG A 408 -9.63 -12.35 7.94
N GLU A 409 -10.04 -12.59 6.70
CA GLU A 409 -10.75 -11.59 5.88
C GLU A 409 -12.10 -11.20 6.50
N ALA A 410 -12.80 -12.16 7.10
CA ALA A 410 -14.07 -11.89 7.78
C ALA A 410 -13.84 -11.09 9.08
N ALA A 411 -12.78 -11.42 9.83
CA ALA A 411 -12.38 -10.67 11.03
C ALA A 411 -11.99 -9.23 10.68
N GLU A 412 -11.19 -9.04 9.63
CA GLU A 412 -10.76 -7.71 9.18
C GLU A 412 -11.93 -6.82 8.77
N LEU A 413 -12.96 -7.39 8.13
CA LEU A 413 -14.18 -6.64 7.78
C LEU A 413 -15.05 -6.26 9.00
N GLU A 414 -15.03 -7.04 10.09
CA GLU A 414 -15.67 -6.64 11.35
C GLU A 414 -14.83 -5.54 12.03
N LEU A 415 -13.52 -5.74 12.17
CA LEU A 415 -12.61 -4.81 12.86
C LEU A 415 -12.55 -3.43 12.19
N ARG A 416 -12.57 -3.37 10.85
CA ARG A 416 -12.59 -2.11 10.10
C ARG A 416 -13.83 -1.25 10.34
N ARG A 417 -14.93 -1.82 10.85
CA ARG A 417 -16.14 -1.07 11.25
C ARG A 417 -16.05 -0.52 12.68
N ILE A 418 -15.09 -0.98 13.48
CA ILE A 418 -14.89 -0.54 14.86
C ILE A 418 -14.03 0.73 14.91
N HIS A 419 -14.56 1.78 15.54
CA HIS A 419 -13.93 3.09 15.65
C HIS A 419 -13.81 3.51 17.13
N PRO A 420 -12.83 2.97 17.88
CA PRO A 420 -12.75 3.06 19.33
C PRO A 420 -12.18 4.41 19.84
N ARG A 421 -12.48 5.53 19.15
CA ARG A 421 -11.83 6.83 19.40
C ARG A 421 -11.88 7.21 20.88
N GLY A 422 -10.71 7.26 21.53
CA GLY A 422 -10.57 7.64 22.95
C GLY A 422 -10.59 6.48 23.95
N ASP A 423 -10.79 5.24 23.50
CA ASP A 423 -10.55 4.03 24.30
C ASP A 423 -9.17 3.46 23.92
N ALA A 424 -8.17 3.79 24.74
CA ALA A 424 -6.78 3.38 24.51
C ALA A 424 -6.59 1.85 24.52
N LEU A 425 -7.39 1.10 25.30
CA LEU A 425 -7.30 -0.37 25.35
C LEU A 425 -7.87 -0.98 24.06
N ALA A 426 -9.01 -0.49 23.58
CA ALA A 426 -9.57 -0.96 22.32
C ALA A 426 -8.73 -0.52 21.10
N GLU A 427 -8.17 0.69 21.11
CA GLU A 427 -7.22 1.15 20.08
C GLU A 427 -5.96 0.26 20.03
N GLN A 428 -5.35 -0.03 21.18
CA GLN A 428 -4.20 -0.94 21.28
C GLN A 428 -4.55 -2.39 20.90
N ALA A 429 -5.75 -2.86 21.25
CA ALA A 429 -6.26 -4.16 20.84
C ALA A 429 -6.34 -4.30 19.31
N LEU A 430 -6.82 -3.26 18.60
CA LEU A 430 -6.86 -3.26 17.14
C LEU A 430 -5.46 -3.36 16.52
N VAL A 431 -4.48 -2.62 17.05
CA VAL A 431 -3.07 -2.67 16.58
C VAL A 431 -2.50 -4.08 16.78
N ALA A 432 -2.62 -4.63 17.99
CA ALA A 432 -2.06 -5.93 18.34
C ALA A 432 -2.73 -7.09 17.59
N LEU A 433 -4.06 -7.04 17.38
CA LEU A 433 -4.78 -8.04 16.58
C LEU A 433 -4.46 -7.94 15.09
N ALA A 434 -4.34 -6.73 14.54
CA ALA A 434 -3.99 -6.53 13.14
C ALA A 434 -2.61 -7.15 12.82
N ASP A 435 -1.64 -6.95 13.72
CA ASP A 435 -0.31 -7.53 13.59
C ASP A 435 -0.30 -9.06 13.80
N ARG A 436 -0.83 -9.53 14.95
CA ARG A 436 -0.83 -10.97 15.31
C ARG A 436 -1.61 -11.85 14.33
N ALA A 437 -2.72 -11.35 13.78
CA ALA A 437 -3.51 -12.10 12.81
C ALA A 437 -3.04 -11.90 11.35
N GLY A 438 -2.13 -10.97 11.10
CA GLY A 438 -1.62 -10.64 9.76
C GLY A 438 -2.69 -10.01 8.86
N LEU A 439 -3.38 -8.99 9.38
CA LEU A 439 -4.47 -8.24 8.70
C LEU A 439 -3.93 -6.90 8.18
N PRO A 440 -3.30 -6.87 6.99
CA PRO A 440 -2.47 -5.74 6.57
C PRO A 440 -3.28 -4.47 6.27
N GLY A 441 -4.51 -4.61 5.79
CA GLY A 441 -5.37 -3.49 5.45
C GLY A 441 -5.92 -2.77 6.68
N LEU A 442 -6.16 -3.50 7.78
CA LEU A 442 -6.45 -2.94 9.10
C LEU A 442 -5.19 -2.35 9.73
N ALA A 443 -4.05 -3.04 9.66
CA ALA A 443 -2.79 -2.56 10.22
C ALA A 443 -2.40 -1.19 9.67
N LEU A 444 -2.46 -0.98 8.34
CA LEU A 444 -2.20 0.33 7.74
C LEU A 444 -3.21 1.42 8.14
N GLN A 445 -4.47 1.04 8.39
CA GLN A 445 -5.52 1.95 8.86
C GLN A 445 -5.25 2.42 10.29
N VAL A 446 -4.94 1.51 11.21
CA VAL A 446 -4.72 1.85 12.62
C VAL A 446 -3.32 2.41 12.89
N GLY A 447 -2.31 2.03 12.11
CA GLY A 447 -0.91 2.38 12.36
C GLY A 447 -0.59 3.87 12.33
N ASN A 448 -1.39 4.68 11.63
CA ASN A 448 -1.29 6.15 11.65
C ASN A 448 -2.29 6.82 12.61
N ALA A 449 -3.34 6.11 13.02
CA ALA A 449 -4.41 6.64 13.86
C ALA A 449 -4.06 6.53 15.35
N VAL A 450 -3.53 5.37 15.77
CA VAL A 450 -3.16 5.07 17.15
C VAL A 450 -1.71 5.47 17.39
N ALA A 451 -1.47 6.27 18.43
CA ALA A 451 -0.12 6.63 18.85
C ALA A 451 0.53 5.51 19.67
N GLY A 452 1.83 5.32 19.48
CA GLY A 452 2.71 4.54 20.33
C GLY A 452 2.97 5.21 21.67
N PRO A 453 3.64 4.51 22.62
CA PRO A 453 3.99 5.07 23.93
C PRO A 453 4.90 6.31 23.88
N ASP A 454 5.61 6.51 22.77
CA ASP A 454 6.47 7.64 22.44
C ASP A 454 5.75 8.73 21.61
N GLY A 455 4.45 8.58 21.37
CA GLY A 455 3.65 9.44 20.51
C GLY A 455 3.78 9.16 19.01
N ALA A 456 4.69 8.26 18.60
CA ALA A 456 4.96 7.95 17.20
C ALA A 456 3.99 6.87 16.65
N PRO A 457 3.75 6.81 15.32
CA PRO A 457 3.09 5.68 14.68
C PRO A 457 3.77 4.33 14.95
N TYR A 458 3.00 3.27 15.18
CA TYR A 458 3.55 1.91 15.32
C TYR A 458 4.16 1.42 14.00
N THR A 459 5.49 1.34 13.88
CA THR A 459 6.16 0.92 12.63
C THR A 459 5.73 -0.48 12.16
N ALA A 460 5.46 -1.40 13.09
CA ALA A 460 4.88 -2.70 12.76
C ALA A 460 3.50 -2.60 12.08
N ALA A 461 2.66 -1.65 12.47
CA ALA A 461 1.37 -1.42 11.81
C ALA A 461 1.55 -0.71 10.44
N LEU A 462 2.60 0.10 10.27
CA LEU A 462 2.91 0.77 9.00
C LEU A 462 3.53 -0.16 7.93
N TYR A 463 4.12 -1.29 8.32
CA TYR A 463 4.77 -2.26 7.44
C TYR A 463 4.31 -3.70 7.77
N PRO A 464 3.01 -4.01 7.65
CA PRO A 464 2.45 -5.28 8.10
C PRO A 464 2.99 -6.47 7.31
N VAL A 465 3.13 -7.62 7.97
CA VAL A 465 3.39 -8.92 7.31
C VAL A 465 2.04 -9.58 7.05
N PRO A 466 1.58 -9.68 5.79
CA PRO A 466 0.30 -10.31 5.47
C PRO A 466 0.36 -11.83 5.69
N HIS A 467 -0.79 -12.43 5.96
CA HIS A 467 -0.93 -13.88 6.08
C HIS A 467 -0.99 -14.62 4.74
N TRP A 468 -1.31 -13.91 3.64
CA TRP A 468 -1.40 -14.48 2.28
C TRP A 468 -0.04 -14.99 1.79
N LYS A 469 -0.09 -15.97 0.89
CA LYS A 469 1.06 -16.57 0.22
C LYS A 469 0.71 -16.74 -1.27
N PRO A 470 1.68 -16.72 -2.19
CA PRO A 470 1.46 -17.15 -3.55
C PRO A 470 0.98 -18.61 -3.58
N ARG A 471 0.22 -18.98 -4.61
CA ARG A 471 -0.37 -20.32 -4.78
C ARG A 471 0.65 -21.44 -4.60
N ASP A 472 1.82 -21.29 -5.21
CA ASP A 472 2.87 -22.31 -5.23
C ASP A 472 3.98 -22.05 -4.18
N GLY A 473 3.74 -21.10 -3.27
CA GLY A 473 4.71 -20.60 -2.29
C GLY A 473 5.56 -19.46 -2.83
N PHE A 474 6.40 -18.86 -1.98
CA PHE A 474 7.29 -17.78 -2.40
C PHE A 474 8.44 -18.33 -3.27
N ALA A 475 8.70 -17.67 -4.39
CA ALA A 475 9.88 -17.85 -5.26
C ALA A 475 10.74 -16.56 -5.36
N VAL A 476 10.25 -15.46 -4.78
CA VAL A 476 10.94 -14.17 -4.60
C VAL A 476 10.84 -13.81 -3.11
N ASP A 477 11.82 -13.10 -2.56
CA ASP A 477 11.86 -12.70 -1.16
C ASP A 477 10.54 -12.05 -0.72
N ARG A 478 10.02 -12.48 0.44
CA ARG A 478 8.80 -11.94 1.03
C ARG A 478 8.87 -10.42 1.17
N ALA A 479 10.03 -9.89 1.54
CA ALA A 479 10.25 -8.46 1.66
C ALA A 479 9.98 -7.68 0.36
N LEU A 480 10.35 -8.25 -0.80
CA LEU A 480 10.18 -7.57 -2.09
C LEU A 480 8.73 -7.68 -2.60
N VAL A 481 8.12 -8.84 -2.42
CA VAL A 481 6.69 -9.06 -2.71
C VAL A 481 5.83 -8.13 -1.86
N PHE A 482 6.07 -8.03 -0.54
CA PHE A 482 5.32 -7.14 0.35
C PHE A 482 5.60 -5.66 0.07
N ALA A 483 6.83 -5.29 -0.33
CA ALA A 483 7.17 -3.92 -0.70
C ALA A 483 6.39 -3.41 -1.92
N VAL A 484 6.22 -4.28 -2.94
CA VAL A 484 5.39 -4.01 -4.11
C VAL A 484 3.91 -3.98 -3.72
N MET A 485 3.40 -4.99 -3.00
CA MET A 485 1.99 -5.01 -2.55
C MET A 485 1.59 -3.76 -1.73
N ARG A 486 2.49 -3.27 -0.87
CA ARG A 486 2.30 -2.04 -0.09
C ARG A 486 2.18 -0.80 -0.98
N GLN A 487 2.99 -0.71 -2.02
CA GLN A 487 3.01 0.44 -2.93
C GLN A 487 1.87 0.40 -3.96
N GLU A 488 1.57 -0.78 -4.49
CA GLU A 488 0.58 -1.00 -5.55
C GLU A 488 -0.87 -0.93 -5.05
N SER A 489 -1.20 -1.68 -3.99
CA SER A 489 -2.58 -1.83 -3.52
C SER A 489 -2.82 -1.37 -2.09
N ARG A 490 -1.75 -1.08 -1.32
CA ARG A 490 -1.83 -0.95 0.14
C ARG A 490 -2.50 -2.18 0.78
N PHE A 491 -2.26 -3.34 0.20
CA PHE A 491 -2.85 -4.63 0.58
C PHE A 491 -4.38 -4.75 0.38
N ASP A 492 -4.97 -3.97 -0.53
CA ASP A 492 -6.36 -4.18 -0.96
C ASP A 492 -6.44 -5.18 -2.14
N PRO A 493 -6.89 -6.44 -1.92
CA PRO A 493 -7.00 -7.44 -2.97
C PRO A 493 -8.13 -7.15 -3.98
N LYS A 494 -8.97 -6.13 -3.75
CA LYS A 494 -10.07 -5.73 -4.63
C LYS A 494 -9.82 -4.41 -5.35
N LEU A 495 -8.65 -3.80 -5.18
CA LEU A 495 -8.30 -2.57 -5.90
C LEU A 495 -8.22 -2.81 -7.41
N VAL A 496 -8.81 -1.88 -8.17
CA VAL A 496 -8.67 -1.79 -9.63
C VAL A 496 -8.29 -0.36 -9.99
N SER A 497 -7.19 -0.18 -10.73
CA SER A 497 -6.79 1.13 -11.26
C SER A 497 -7.67 1.58 -12.42
N SER A 498 -7.61 2.88 -12.77
CA SER A 498 -8.27 3.41 -13.97
C SER A 498 -7.80 2.77 -15.28
N ALA A 499 -6.58 2.22 -15.31
CA ALA A 499 -6.03 1.47 -16.45
C ALA A 499 -6.41 -0.03 -16.44
N GLY A 500 -7.07 -0.52 -15.38
CA GLY A 500 -7.49 -1.92 -15.26
C GLY A 500 -6.49 -2.83 -14.53
N ALA A 501 -5.40 -2.29 -13.98
CA ALA A 501 -4.50 -3.02 -13.09
C ALA A 501 -5.29 -3.54 -11.88
N THR A 502 -5.13 -4.82 -11.51
CA THR A 502 -6.04 -5.49 -10.57
C THR A 502 -5.31 -6.19 -9.42
N GLY A 503 -5.88 -6.11 -8.22
CA GLY A 503 -5.50 -6.90 -7.05
C GLY A 503 -4.23 -6.42 -6.33
N LEU A 504 -3.67 -7.29 -5.48
CA LEU A 504 -2.62 -6.95 -4.52
C LEU A 504 -1.35 -6.36 -5.14
N MET A 505 -0.92 -6.90 -6.28
CA MET A 505 0.28 -6.51 -7.02
C MET A 505 -0.03 -5.70 -8.30
N GLN A 506 -1.29 -5.23 -8.43
CA GLN A 506 -1.80 -4.41 -9.56
C GLN A 506 -1.39 -4.99 -10.93
N ILE A 507 -1.72 -6.26 -11.17
CA ILE A 507 -1.41 -6.94 -12.42
C ILE A 507 -2.31 -6.42 -13.54
N MET A 508 -1.71 -6.00 -14.66
CA MET A 508 -2.42 -5.61 -15.87
C MET A 508 -2.92 -6.85 -16.64
N PRO A 509 -4.08 -6.80 -17.33
CA PRO A 509 -4.59 -7.94 -18.10
C PRO A 509 -3.58 -8.51 -19.12
N ALA A 510 -2.86 -7.64 -19.84
CA ALA A 510 -1.81 -8.06 -20.77
C ALA A 510 -0.61 -8.72 -20.07
N THR A 511 -0.26 -8.29 -18.86
CA THR A 511 0.79 -8.93 -18.05
C THR A 511 0.33 -10.30 -17.53
N ALA A 512 -0.93 -10.41 -17.08
CA ALA A 512 -1.49 -11.69 -16.67
C ALA A 512 -1.49 -12.71 -17.82
N GLN A 513 -1.89 -12.29 -19.03
CA GLN A 513 -1.82 -13.10 -20.25
C GLN A 513 -0.37 -13.49 -20.59
N HIS A 514 0.57 -12.54 -20.62
CA HIS A 514 1.99 -12.81 -20.89
C HIS A 514 2.60 -13.84 -19.93
N VAL A 515 2.30 -13.73 -18.64
CA VAL A 515 2.77 -14.71 -17.64
C VAL A 515 2.10 -16.06 -17.88
N GLN A 516 0.80 -16.11 -18.17
CA GLN A 516 0.06 -17.35 -18.44
C GLN A 516 0.56 -18.08 -19.69
N GLU A 517 0.80 -17.38 -20.80
CA GLU A 517 1.35 -17.94 -22.05
C GLU A 517 2.74 -18.58 -21.85
N ARG A 518 3.48 -18.16 -20.81
CA ARG A 518 4.83 -18.65 -20.48
C ARG A 518 4.84 -19.69 -19.36
N ASN A 519 3.70 -19.98 -18.74
CA ASN A 519 3.58 -20.86 -17.56
C ASN A 519 2.37 -21.80 -17.72
N ALA A 520 2.61 -23.01 -18.21
CA ALA A 520 1.55 -23.99 -18.54
C ALA A 520 0.70 -24.46 -17.35
N ASP A 521 1.14 -24.21 -16.11
CA ASP A 521 0.42 -24.50 -14.87
C ASP A 521 -0.51 -23.34 -14.41
N ILE A 522 -0.56 -22.24 -15.16
CA ILE A 522 -1.48 -21.12 -14.95
C ILE A 522 -2.64 -21.28 -15.93
N GLY A 523 -3.86 -21.42 -15.41
CA GLY A 523 -5.05 -21.56 -16.23
C GLY A 523 -5.56 -20.21 -16.76
N GLU A 524 -6.37 -20.25 -17.83
CA GLU A 524 -7.08 -19.05 -18.33
C GLU A 524 -7.90 -18.35 -17.21
N ALA A 525 -8.48 -19.13 -16.30
CA ALA A 525 -9.26 -18.61 -15.17
C ALA A 525 -8.40 -17.87 -14.12
N ASP A 526 -7.12 -18.24 -13.97
CA ASP A 526 -6.17 -17.57 -13.07
C ASP A 526 -5.81 -16.18 -13.60
N ALA A 527 -5.50 -16.12 -14.90
CA ALA A 527 -5.14 -14.87 -15.60
C ALA A 527 -6.36 -13.97 -15.90
N ALA A 528 -7.57 -14.54 -15.95
CA ALA A 528 -8.80 -13.77 -16.09
C ALA A 528 -9.01 -12.82 -14.90
N ARG A 529 -9.67 -11.69 -15.16
CA ARG A 529 -9.92 -10.64 -14.16
C ARG A 529 -10.58 -11.13 -12.85
N ALA A 530 -11.33 -12.23 -12.90
CA ALA A 530 -11.90 -12.85 -11.70
C ALA A 530 -10.82 -13.50 -10.81
N GLY A 531 -9.86 -14.23 -11.39
CA GLY A 531 -8.72 -14.83 -10.70
C GLY A 531 -7.76 -13.78 -10.12
N LEU A 532 -7.59 -12.64 -10.80
CA LEU A 532 -6.77 -11.53 -10.28
C LEU A 532 -7.28 -10.91 -8.97
N PHE A 533 -8.52 -11.19 -8.55
CA PHE A 533 -9.04 -10.79 -7.24
C PHE A 533 -8.78 -11.81 -6.12
N ASP A 534 -8.25 -13.00 -6.43
CA ASP A 534 -7.74 -13.93 -5.42
C ASP A 534 -6.32 -13.50 -4.97
N PRO A 535 -6.07 -13.34 -3.66
CA PRO A 535 -4.75 -12.97 -3.16
C PRO A 535 -3.62 -13.88 -3.64
N SER A 536 -3.84 -15.19 -3.62
CA SER A 536 -2.80 -16.19 -3.85
C SER A 536 -2.43 -16.27 -5.32
N THR A 537 -3.43 -16.26 -6.21
CA THR A 537 -3.23 -16.22 -7.67
C THR A 537 -2.64 -14.88 -8.11
N ASN A 538 -3.08 -13.75 -7.54
CA ASN A 538 -2.51 -12.44 -7.87
C ASN A 538 -1.04 -12.32 -7.46
N MET A 539 -0.68 -12.82 -6.27
CA MET A 539 0.70 -12.91 -5.80
C MET A 539 1.55 -13.86 -6.66
N GLU A 540 0.98 -14.98 -7.13
CA GLU A 540 1.67 -15.93 -8.01
C GLU A 540 2.04 -15.30 -9.36
N LEU A 541 1.08 -14.66 -10.03
CA LEU A 541 1.32 -13.94 -11.29
C LEU A 541 2.34 -12.81 -11.11
N GLY A 542 2.21 -12.03 -10.03
CA GLY A 542 3.11 -10.92 -9.72
C GLY A 542 4.55 -11.35 -9.41
N GLN A 543 4.76 -12.42 -8.64
CA GLN A 543 6.11 -12.91 -8.35
C GLN A 543 6.76 -13.52 -9.60
N ARG A 544 6.01 -14.20 -10.47
CA ARG A 544 6.55 -14.77 -11.72
C ARG A 544 6.95 -13.68 -12.71
N TYR A 545 6.14 -12.64 -12.87
CA TYR A 545 6.52 -11.46 -13.67
C TYR A 545 7.78 -10.77 -13.09
N MET A 546 7.84 -10.62 -11.77
CA MET A 546 9.00 -10.03 -11.08
C MET A 546 10.28 -10.86 -11.27
N ALA A 547 10.18 -12.19 -11.18
CA ALA A 547 11.28 -13.12 -11.43
C ALA A 547 11.75 -13.08 -12.90
N GLU A 548 10.82 -12.96 -13.86
CA GLU A 548 11.18 -12.76 -15.27
C GLU A 548 11.95 -11.45 -15.47
N LEU A 549 11.48 -10.35 -14.88
CA LEU A 549 12.16 -9.05 -14.93
C LEU A 549 13.55 -9.11 -14.30
N LEU A 550 13.69 -9.65 -13.08
CA LEU A 550 14.97 -9.81 -12.38
C LEU A 550 16.02 -10.56 -13.24
N ASN A 551 15.61 -11.66 -13.86
CA ASN A 551 16.45 -12.50 -14.72
C ASN A 551 16.73 -11.91 -16.11
N SER A 552 16.07 -10.81 -16.51
CA SER A 552 16.32 -10.17 -17.80
C SER A 552 17.68 -9.46 -17.83
N GLN A 553 18.40 -9.57 -18.95
CA GLN A 553 19.73 -8.98 -19.11
C GLN A 553 19.74 -7.44 -18.97
N ASP A 554 18.63 -6.78 -19.29
CA ASP A 554 18.48 -5.33 -19.17
C ASP A 554 18.31 -4.83 -17.73
N ILE A 555 17.95 -5.72 -16.80
CA ILE A 555 17.75 -5.42 -15.37
C ILE A 555 18.88 -6.02 -14.54
N GLY A 556 19.31 -7.25 -14.83
CA GLY A 556 20.47 -7.89 -14.21
C GLY A 556 20.41 -7.90 -12.68
N ASN A 557 19.29 -8.36 -12.11
CA ASN A 557 18.98 -8.32 -10.67
C ASN A 557 19.04 -6.93 -10.00
N ASN A 558 19.07 -5.82 -10.73
CA ASN A 558 19.15 -4.48 -10.12
C ASN A 558 17.78 -3.99 -9.63
N LEU A 559 17.66 -3.67 -8.35
CA LEU A 559 16.38 -3.29 -7.71
C LEU A 559 15.79 -1.98 -8.25
N PHE A 560 16.62 -1.00 -8.64
CA PHE A 560 16.13 0.25 -9.23
C PHE A 560 15.60 0.03 -10.64
N LEU A 561 16.29 -0.81 -11.43
CA LEU A 561 15.85 -1.18 -12.77
C LEU A 561 14.60 -2.06 -12.72
N LEU A 562 14.51 -3.00 -11.77
CA LEU A 562 13.32 -3.81 -11.52
C LEU A 562 12.09 -2.93 -11.24
N ALA A 563 12.17 -2.05 -10.23
CA ALA A 563 11.04 -1.21 -9.85
C ALA A 563 10.60 -0.27 -10.97
N ALA A 564 11.56 0.27 -11.75
CA ALA A 564 11.26 1.11 -12.91
C ALA A 564 10.60 0.31 -14.05
N ALA A 565 11.06 -0.92 -14.32
CA ALA A 565 10.47 -1.78 -15.35
C ALA A 565 9.09 -2.34 -14.96
N TYR A 566 8.87 -2.61 -13.67
CA TYR A 566 7.56 -3.07 -13.17
C TYR A 566 6.50 -1.97 -13.34
N ASN A 567 6.81 -0.73 -12.96
CA ASN A 567 5.89 0.41 -13.06
C ASN A 567 5.72 0.97 -14.48
N ALA A 568 6.81 1.17 -15.23
CA ALA A 568 6.79 1.86 -16.52
C ALA A 568 6.89 0.92 -17.74
N GLY A 569 7.11 -0.37 -17.53
CA GLY A 569 7.37 -1.38 -18.56
C GLY A 569 8.85 -1.46 -18.97
N PRO A 570 9.37 -2.66 -19.28
CA PRO A 570 10.79 -2.86 -19.62
C PRO A 570 11.23 -2.09 -20.87
N GLY A 571 10.36 -1.95 -21.89
CA GLY A 571 10.66 -1.16 -23.09
C GLY A 571 10.86 0.34 -22.81
N THR A 572 10.11 0.90 -21.87
CA THR A 572 10.28 2.30 -21.41
C THR A 572 11.62 2.48 -20.69
N LEU A 573 11.98 1.52 -19.83
CA LEU A 573 13.26 1.53 -19.14
C LEU A 573 14.44 1.40 -20.12
N ALA A 574 14.36 0.50 -21.10
CA ALA A 574 15.39 0.34 -22.12
C ALA A 574 15.61 1.61 -22.96
N ARG A 575 14.55 2.41 -23.20
CA ARG A 575 14.67 3.75 -23.77
C ARG A 575 15.44 4.68 -22.82
N TRP A 576 15.03 4.80 -21.56
CA TRP A 576 15.68 5.69 -20.60
C TRP A 576 17.14 5.34 -20.32
N ARG A 577 17.51 4.06 -20.29
CA ARG A 577 18.91 3.63 -20.14
C ARG A 577 19.81 4.11 -21.28
N ARG A 578 19.27 4.36 -22.48
CA ARG A 578 19.99 4.99 -23.60
C ARG A 578 20.02 6.51 -23.46
N GLU A 579 18.88 7.13 -23.19
CA GLU A 579 18.71 8.59 -23.05
C GLU A 579 19.51 9.20 -21.88
N LEU A 580 19.71 8.43 -20.80
CA LEU A 580 20.43 8.85 -19.59
C LEU A 580 21.84 8.25 -19.47
N SER A 581 22.40 7.76 -20.58
CA SER A 581 23.71 7.09 -20.59
C SER A 581 24.88 8.02 -20.19
N ASP A 582 24.71 9.35 -20.27
CA ASP A 582 25.68 10.35 -19.83
C ASP A 582 25.87 10.42 -18.31
N ILE A 583 24.88 9.96 -17.53
CA ILE A 583 24.95 9.91 -16.06
C ILE A 583 26.03 8.92 -15.58
N GLY A 584 26.30 7.88 -16.36
CA GLY A 584 27.25 6.83 -16.01
C GLY A 584 26.85 6.11 -14.71
N ASN A 585 27.82 5.94 -13.80
CA ASN A 585 27.67 5.11 -12.60
C ASN A 585 27.24 5.90 -11.35
N ASP A 586 26.22 6.76 -11.46
CA ASP A 586 25.56 7.43 -10.31
C ASP A 586 24.10 6.96 -10.22
N PRO A 587 23.81 5.89 -9.46
CA PRO A 587 22.50 5.25 -9.45
C PRO A 587 21.39 6.16 -8.89
N LEU A 588 21.76 7.06 -7.97
CA LEU A 588 20.85 8.03 -7.38
C LEU A 588 20.53 9.15 -8.37
N LEU A 589 21.53 9.68 -9.08
CA LEU A 589 21.27 10.64 -10.15
C LEU A 589 20.44 10.03 -11.29
N PHE A 590 20.63 8.74 -11.59
CA PHE A 590 19.82 8.03 -12.56
C PHE A 590 18.33 8.01 -12.17
N ILE A 591 17.99 7.62 -10.93
CA ILE A 591 16.61 7.70 -10.41
C ILE A 591 16.08 9.12 -10.58
N GLU A 592 16.80 10.11 -10.05
CA GLU A 592 16.35 11.52 -10.08
C GLU A 592 16.25 12.12 -11.48
N SER A 593 16.76 11.43 -12.50
CA SER A 593 16.70 11.87 -13.90
C SER A 593 15.71 11.08 -14.75
N LEU A 594 15.07 10.03 -14.24
CA LEU A 594 13.99 9.35 -14.96
C LEU A 594 12.87 10.36 -15.27
N PRO A 595 12.41 10.53 -16.53
CA PRO A 595 11.45 11.57 -16.87
C PRO A 595 10.10 11.50 -16.12
N TYR A 596 9.60 10.30 -15.81
CA TYR A 596 8.29 10.13 -15.17
C TYR A 596 8.39 10.24 -13.64
N ALA A 597 7.78 11.30 -13.08
CA ALA A 597 7.77 11.56 -11.65
C ALA A 597 7.11 10.42 -10.84
N GLU A 598 6.07 9.80 -11.40
CA GLU A 598 5.45 8.61 -10.82
C GLU A 598 6.45 7.47 -10.65
N THR A 599 7.22 7.15 -11.69
CA THR A 599 8.22 6.07 -11.66
C THR A 599 9.39 6.38 -10.73
N ARG A 600 9.84 7.65 -10.62
CA ARG A 600 10.84 8.05 -9.60
C ARG A 600 10.35 7.75 -8.19
N ASN A 601 9.18 8.30 -7.87
CA ASN A 601 8.51 8.10 -6.58
C ASN A 601 8.26 6.60 -6.31
N TYR A 602 7.93 5.81 -7.33
CA TYR A 602 7.71 4.38 -7.23
C TYR A 602 8.99 3.63 -6.88
N VAL A 603 10.10 3.89 -7.60
CA VAL A 603 11.40 3.25 -7.35
C VAL A 603 11.89 3.52 -5.93
N GLU A 604 11.86 4.79 -5.49
CA GLU A 604 12.23 5.17 -4.12
C GLU A 604 11.35 4.46 -3.08
N LYS A 605 10.02 4.45 -3.27
CA LYS A 605 9.09 3.86 -2.30
C LYS A 605 9.17 2.35 -2.25
N VAL A 606 9.24 1.65 -3.38
CA VAL A 606 9.37 0.17 -3.39
C VAL A 606 10.70 -0.25 -2.77
N VAL A 607 11.81 0.41 -3.10
CA VAL A 607 13.11 -0.02 -2.55
C VAL A 607 13.28 0.39 -1.08
N ALA A 608 12.76 1.54 -0.66
CA ALA A 608 12.65 1.86 0.78
C ALA A 608 11.76 0.86 1.54
N ASN A 609 10.58 0.52 0.99
CA ASN A 609 9.70 -0.49 1.57
C ASN A 609 10.42 -1.84 1.69
N PHE A 610 11.17 -2.26 0.66
CA PHE A 610 11.92 -3.52 0.65
C PHE A 610 12.98 -3.58 1.74
N TRP A 611 13.79 -2.54 1.90
CA TRP A 611 14.78 -2.48 2.99
C TRP A 611 14.13 -2.47 4.37
N ILE A 612 13.02 -1.75 4.55
CA ILE A 612 12.26 -1.73 5.80
C ILE A 612 11.60 -3.10 6.09
N TYR A 613 11.12 -3.81 5.07
CA TYR A 613 10.63 -5.18 5.22
C TYR A 613 11.75 -6.17 5.53
N ARG A 614 12.96 -6.00 4.97
CA ARG A 614 14.12 -6.81 5.35
C ARG A 614 14.49 -6.60 6.82
N LEU A 615 14.55 -5.35 7.29
CA LEU A 615 14.73 -5.02 8.70
C LEU A 615 13.64 -5.67 9.58
N ARG A 616 12.37 -5.65 9.15
CA ARG A 616 11.27 -6.30 9.88
C ARG A 616 11.42 -7.84 9.95
N LEU A 617 11.90 -8.45 8.88
CA LEU A 617 12.04 -9.90 8.77
C LEU A 617 13.39 -10.44 9.30
N GLY A 618 14.26 -9.57 9.83
CA GLY A 618 15.60 -9.95 10.30
C GLY A 618 16.53 -10.39 9.16
N GLN A 619 16.35 -9.81 7.97
CA GLN A 619 17.06 -10.13 6.74
C GLN A 619 18.17 -9.11 6.42
N GLU A 620 19.26 -9.59 5.83
CA GLU A 620 20.43 -8.77 5.46
C GLU A 620 20.11 -7.64 4.47
N ILE A 621 20.65 -6.45 4.69
CA ILE A 621 20.33 -5.22 3.93
C ILE A 621 21.43 -4.79 2.96
N GLU A 622 22.26 -5.71 2.45
CA GLU A 622 23.43 -5.44 1.57
C GLU A 622 23.17 -4.45 0.42
N SER A 623 21.98 -4.46 -0.19
CA SER A 623 21.64 -3.55 -1.28
C SER A 623 21.42 -2.09 -0.84
N LEU A 624 21.06 -1.84 0.43
CA LEU A 624 21.08 -0.51 1.04
C LEU A 624 22.52 -0.04 1.23
N ASP A 625 23.40 -0.93 1.70
CA ASP A 625 24.82 -0.66 1.94
C ASP A 625 25.53 -0.31 0.62
N ALA A 626 25.24 -1.05 -0.45
CA ALA A 626 25.74 -0.77 -1.78
C ALA A 626 25.36 0.65 -2.23
N VAL A 627 24.10 1.06 -2.08
CA VAL A 627 23.64 2.41 -2.47
C VAL A 627 24.19 3.49 -1.53
N ALA A 628 24.32 3.22 -0.24
CA ALA A 628 24.98 4.11 0.71
C ALA A 628 26.48 4.31 0.38
N ALA A 629 27.14 3.30 -0.18
CA ALA A 629 28.50 3.39 -0.74
C ALA A 629 28.56 4.05 -2.14
N GLY A 630 27.40 4.24 -2.81
CA GLY A 630 27.29 4.83 -4.14
C GLY A 630 27.26 3.83 -5.31
N GLY A 631 27.19 2.53 -5.02
CA GLY A 631 26.98 1.45 -5.99
C GLY A 631 25.49 1.17 -6.26
N TRP A 632 25.24 0.30 -7.24
CA TRP A 632 23.87 -0.12 -7.58
C TRP A 632 23.33 -1.18 -6.61
N PRO A 633 22.02 -1.18 -6.31
CA PRO A 633 21.40 -2.17 -5.44
C PRO A 633 21.14 -3.47 -6.22
N VAL A 634 22.04 -4.44 -6.09
CA VAL A 634 21.82 -5.79 -6.61
C VAL A 634 20.92 -6.58 -5.64
N TYR A 635 19.88 -7.21 -6.18
CA TYR A 635 19.03 -8.15 -5.47
C TYR A 635 19.76 -9.49 -5.30
N MET A 636 19.93 -9.90 -4.05
CA MET A 636 20.42 -11.21 -3.65
C MET A 636 19.32 -11.86 -2.81
N PRO A 637 18.69 -12.98 -3.23
CA PRO A 637 17.64 -13.62 -2.45
C PRO A 637 18.17 -14.15 -1.11
N VAL A 638 17.35 -14.04 -0.06
CA VAL A 638 17.69 -14.46 1.31
C VAL A 638 16.63 -15.36 1.94
N ASP A 639 15.40 -15.38 1.43
CA ASP A 639 14.42 -16.39 1.81
C ASP A 639 14.75 -17.76 1.19
N VAL A 640 14.52 -18.84 1.94
CA VAL A 640 14.68 -20.21 1.43
C VAL A 640 13.40 -20.61 0.70
N PHE A 641 13.50 -20.77 -0.61
CA PHE A 641 12.38 -21.19 -1.46
C PHE A 641 12.29 -22.72 -1.56
N PRO A 642 11.08 -23.31 -1.71
CA PRO A 642 10.94 -24.71 -2.08
C PRO A 642 11.68 -24.99 -3.40
N ALA A 643 12.34 -26.13 -3.51
CA ALA A 643 12.96 -26.54 -4.77
C ALA A 643 11.89 -26.60 -5.87
N ALA A 644 12.10 -25.83 -6.96
CA ALA A 644 11.18 -25.80 -8.09
C ALA A 644 10.95 -27.23 -8.61
N ARG A 645 9.68 -27.62 -8.78
CA ARG A 645 9.35 -28.91 -9.40
C ARG A 645 9.83 -28.87 -10.85
N SER A 646 10.94 -29.56 -11.11
CA SER A 646 11.54 -29.65 -12.43
C SER A 646 10.60 -30.38 -13.40
N THR A 647 9.84 -29.61 -14.16
CA THR A 647 9.17 -30.09 -15.37
C THR A 647 10.24 -30.45 -16.39
N GLN A 648 10.63 -31.73 -16.42
CA GLN A 648 11.44 -32.28 -17.49
C GLN A 648 10.67 -32.14 -18.81
N VAL A 649 11.03 -31.12 -19.60
CA VAL A 649 10.66 -31.07 -21.02
C VAL A 649 11.45 -32.17 -21.72
N ALA A 650 10.79 -33.32 -21.92
CA ALA A 650 11.37 -34.43 -22.66
C ALA A 650 11.64 -34.00 -24.10
N GLN A 651 12.90 -33.76 -24.44
CA GLN A 651 13.33 -33.55 -25.81
C GLN A 651 13.25 -34.87 -26.58
N HIS A 652 12.10 -35.15 -27.18
CA HIS A 652 12.00 -36.14 -28.25
C HIS A 652 12.60 -35.56 -29.53
N GLY A 653 13.92 -35.72 -29.68
CA GLY A 653 14.60 -35.59 -30.95
C GLY A 653 14.68 -36.95 -31.63
N GLU A 654 13.77 -37.21 -32.58
CA GLU A 654 13.95 -38.30 -33.54
C GLU A 654 15.02 -37.90 -34.58
N ALA A 655 15.88 -38.86 -34.92
CA ALA A 655 16.70 -38.86 -36.13
C ALA A 655 16.65 -40.29 -36.71
N PRO A 656 16.71 -40.46 -38.04
CA PRO A 656 16.23 -41.65 -38.75
C PRO A 656 17.11 -42.90 -38.63
#